data_AF-A0A6V7XD18-F1
#
_entry.id   AF-A0A6V7XD18-F1
#
_cell.length_a   1.000
_cell.length_b   1.000
_cell.length_c   1.000
_cell.angle_alpha   90.00
_cell.angle_beta   90.00
_cell.angle_gamma   90.00
#
_symmetry.space_group_name_H-M   'P 1'
#
loop_
_entity.id
_entity.type
_entity.pdbx_description
1 polymer ?
#
loop_
_entity_poly.entity_id
_entity_poly.type
_entity_poly.pdbx_seq_one_letter_code
_entity_poly.pdbx_strand_id
1 'polypeptide(L)'
;MLNLFLRVAQSKRDQRITLWGQPFSVIVTTLNKQALPDQRELIGGNPRGLAPAQHKISKKHLIEIKNKDSCCLFYALTATLVYNICAWPRWMFFNYKHSRKSMANKLSDQAKELMEKVGAPFDKNGYDAREWVPKVVDKWNEEYRAKYRIKVFIFGSLGNHTPYYKYGPDNFDTPVILYYRNNKHFDGVSHSSGLFGKPYCLSCETTYLKARDHTSSCRARCILCSRTGPAYPCTPSNNFDKKCSSCRKTFRNNDCFDHHNTSGFCKRSKKCEQCGVIWRVVNSTRVHVCANTFCNICCDYHDQKRGCFIRPLKPRQYKPYRIIAFDLETTQNKSIGNNKWMHEPNFIAVKISCPACISTGNWKNNNTDCSICGENRTITFSHQHYNNTHADQKIISSRPIRKFVKWLLFDLSKKYDTIAFSHFGGRFDMIIVFKEIFLHKFNPEMLKSGNKMYEMKVKVEKNTIIFRDSFNLMPMSLAALVPSFGLEVEDKPYFPHLANKPSNYEKEIFPTKADYLADGMMPEKRRLFDIWFEENKNKPFILDEALGSYCINDVEILMAALVSFRKEFMEISNGMDVLRSSMTIASACMNYFRTNHLKQHQLGIVPERGYDNATNQSRIALRFLQWYAEEENIDIRTALSEEGEKEVAGYHLDGWVEDKKLGLEVNGCVWHGCKECYPEDSILLPNGKTAGKVREQDERRIEKIESKGIEVKIFWECEIRELLKRDRRMREKFNSYIDDGPLDIRSCFFGGRTGPTKLFY
;
A
#
# COMPACT_ATOMS: atom_id res chain seq x y z
N MET A 1 21.66 36.90 -13.60
CA MET A 1 20.64 37.00 -14.68
C MET A 1 19.87 35.68 -14.75
N LEU A 2 18.93 35.48 -13.82
CA LEU A 2 18.15 34.24 -13.61
C LEU A 2 16.74 34.48 -14.17
N ASN A 3 16.53 34.22 -15.46
CA ASN A 3 15.20 34.32 -16.08
C ASN A 3 15.10 33.37 -17.27
N LEU A 4 14.46 32.21 -17.06
CA LEU A 4 13.62 31.49 -18.05
C LEU A 4 12.87 30.28 -17.44
N PHE A 5 12.58 30.33 -16.13
CA PHE A 5 11.74 29.35 -15.42
C PHE A 5 10.23 29.63 -15.56
N LEU A 6 9.82 30.33 -16.62
CA LEU A 6 8.46 30.86 -16.81
C LEU A 6 7.64 30.19 -17.92
N ARG A 7 8.04 29.00 -18.42
CA ARG A 7 7.28 28.30 -19.47
C ARG A 7 6.91 26.85 -19.15
N VAL A 8 6.43 26.59 -17.93
CA VAL A 8 5.64 25.39 -17.66
C VAL A 8 4.34 25.82 -16.98
N ALA A 9 3.24 25.75 -17.75
CA ALA A 9 1.90 25.97 -17.26
C ALA A 9 1.62 24.97 -16.12
N GLN A 10 1.60 25.49 -14.87
CA GLN A 10 1.04 24.75 -13.76
C GLN A 10 -0.47 24.67 -13.99
N SER A 11 -0.95 23.49 -14.38
CA SER A 11 -2.36 23.20 -14.48
C SER A 11 -3.02 23.52 -13.13
N LYS A 12 -4.01 24.42 -13.20
CA LYS A 12 -4.88 24.84 -12.12
C LYS A 12 -5.29 23.65 -11.24
N ARG A 13 -5.24 23.87 -9.92
CA ARG A 13 -5.96 23.07 -8.92
C ARG A 13 -7.42 22.98 -9.36
N ASP A 14 -7.83 21.83 -9.87
CA ASP A 14 -9.24 21.50 -9.96
C ASP A 14 -9.70 21.12 -8.55
N GLN A 15 -10.59 21.93 -8.00
CA GLN A 15 -11.01 21.87 -6.59
C GLN A 15 -12.10 20.82 -6.33
N ARG A 16 -12.28 19.80 -7.17
CA ARG A 16 -13.29 18.77 -6.95
C ARG A 16 -12.75 17.37 -7.29
N ILE A 17 -12.95 16.47 -6.33
CA ILE A 17 -12.76 15.01 -6.36
C ILE A 17 -11.32 14.53 -6.07
N THR A 18 -11.04 14.30 -4.79
CA THR A 18 -9.99 13.35 -4.38
C THR A 18 -10.46 11.92 -4.65
N LEU A 19 -9.98 11.30 -5.73
CA LEU A 19 -10.14 9.86 -6.03
C LEU A 19 -9.23 8.99 -5.14
N TRP A 20 -9.20 9.26 -3.84
CA TRP A 20 -8.62 8.36 -2.86
C TRP A 20 -9.73 7.44 -2.34
N GLY A 21 -9.81 6.23 -2.88
CA GLY A 21 -10.44 5.10 -2.20
C GLY A 21 -11.88 4.71 -2.54
N GLN A 22 -12.49 5.23 -3.61
CA GLN A 22 -13.77 4.68 -4.10
C GLN A 22 -13.56 3.71 -5.28
N PRO A 23 -14.32 2.59 -5.34
CA PRO A 23 -14.27 1.66 -6.46
C PRO A 23 -14.72 2.37 -7.74
N PHE A 24 -13.96 2.21 -8.81
CA PHE A 24 -14.41 2.58 -10.15
C PHE A 24 -14.56 1.33 -11.01
N SER A 25 -15.58 1.31 -11.86
CA SER A 25 -15.80 0.25 -12.83
C SER A 25 -15.28 0.66 -14.21
N VAL A 26 -14.64 -0.29 -14.90
CA VAL A 26 -14.28 -0.19 -16.31
C VAL A 26 -15.04 -1.28 -17.03
N ILE A 27 -15.93 -0.89 -17.95
CA ILE A 27 -16.64 -1.82 -18.83
C ILE A 27 -15.71 -2.12 -20.01
N VAL A 28 -15.31 -3.39 -20.15
CA VAL A 28 -14.55 -3.86 -21.31
C VAL A 28 -15.52 -4.59 -22.22
N THR A 29 -15.72 -4.05 -23.42
CA THR A 29 -16.47 -4.69 -24.51
C THR A 29 -15.47 -5.34 -25.46
N THR A 30 -15.45 -6.67 -25.51
CA THR A 30 -14.65 -7.42 -26.49
C THR A 30 -15.43 -7.56 -27.78
N LEU A 31 -14.96 -6.93 -28.87
CA LEU A 31 -15.49 -7.16 -30.21
C LEU A 31 -14.82 -8.39 -30.82
N ASN A 32 -15.48 -9.55 -30.73
CA ASN A 32 -15.12 -10.71 -31.54
C ASN A 32 -16.16 -10.86 -32.68
N LYS A 33 -15.71 -11.11 -33.90
CA LYS A 33 -16.53 -11.08 -35.12
C LYS A 33 -17.61 -12.19 -35.21
N GLN A 34 -17.67 -13.11 -34.25
CA GLN A 34 -18.52 -14.32 -34.31
C GLN A 34 -19.30 -14.63 -33.02
N ALA A 35 -19.31 -13.76 -32.01
CA ALA A 35 -20.15 -13.93 -30.82
C ALA A 35 -20.67 -12.59 -30.31
N LEU A 36 -21.90 -12.57 -29.79
CA LEU A 36 -22.54 -11.40 -29.17
C LEU A 36 -21.66 -10.79 -28.06
N PRO A 37 -21.78 -9.48 -27.77
CA PRO A 37 -20.86 -8.77 -26.88
C PRO A 37 -20.99 -9.25 -25.43
N ASP A 38 -19.97 -9.99 -24.95
CA ASP A 38 -19.77 -10.21 -23.52
C ASP A 38 -19.25 -8.90 -22.90
N GLN A 39 -20.11 -8.23 -22.11
CA GLN A 39 -19.70 -7.12 -21.26
C GLN A 39 -19.05 -7.69 -19.99
N ARG A 40 -17.81 -7.29 -19.71
CA ARG A 40 -17.16 -7.56 -18.42
C ARG A 40 -16.91 -6.26 -17.69
N GLU A 41 -17.45 -6.17 -16.47
CA GLU A 41 -17.16 -5.09 -15.53
C GLU A 41 -15.91 -5.44 -14.70
N LEU A 42 -14.89 -4.59 -14.79
CA LEU A 42 -13.67 -4.69 -13.98
C LEU A 42 -13.68 -3.59 -12.92
N ILE A 43 -13.64 -3.98 -11.64
CA ILE A 43 -13.61 -3.04 -10.51
C ILE A 43 -12.16 -2.85 -10.06
N GLY A 44 -11.66 -1.61 -10.14
CA GLY A 44 -10.32 -1.23 -9.68
C GLY A 44 -10.34 -0.76 -8.21
N GLY A 45 -9.58 -1.43 -7.33
CA GLY A 45 -9.47 -1.04 -5.92
C GLY A 45 -9.09 -2.14 -4.91
N ASN A 46 -8.50 -3.26 -5.34
CA ASN A 46 -8.15 -4.32 -4.38
C ASN A 46 -7.00 -3.88 -3.46
N PRO A 47 -7.05 -4.10 -2.13
CA PRO A 47 -5.90 -3.94 -1.26
C PRO A 47 -4.73 -4.79 -1.77
N ARG A 48 -3.49 -4.31 -1.55
CA ARG A 48 -2.22 -4.96 -1.92
C ARG A 48 -2.37 -6.49 -2.04
N GLY A 49 -2.34 -7.00 -3.28
CA GLY A 49 -2.24 -8.43 -3.51
C GLY A 49 -0.89 -8.92 -2.98
N LEU A 50 -0.91 -9.55 -1.80
CA LEU A 50 0.22 -10.34 -1.30
C LEU A 50 0.64 -11.34 -2.38
N ALA A 51 1.94 -11.62 -2.48
CA ALA A 51 2.47 -12.59 -3.44
C ALA A 51 1.63 -13.89 -3.43
N PRO A 52 1.31 -14.49 -4.60
CA PRO A 52 0.53 -15.72 -4.65
C PRO A 52 1.25 -16.80 -3.84
N ALA A 53 0.63 -17.26 -2.76
CA ALA A 53 1.12 -18.37 -1.96
C ALA A 53 0.68 -19.69 -2.61
N GLN A 54 1.59 -20.62 -2.88
CA GLN A 54 1.16 -21.92 -3.36
C GLN A 54 0.32 -22.62 -2.27
N HIS A 55 -0.96 -22.85 -2.55
CA HIS A 55 -1.85 -23.63 -1.71
C HIS A 55 -1.30 -25.06 -1.61
N LYS A 56 -0.73 -25.42 -0.46
CA LYS A 56 -0.31 -26.80 -0.14
C LYS A 56 -1.49 -27.60 0.37
N ILE A 57 -2.56 -27.67 -0.43
CA ILE A 57 -3.80 -28.34 -0.03
C ILE A 57 -3.54 -29.84 0.05
N SER A 58 -3.54 -30.36 1.27
CA SER A 58 -3.54 -31.80 1.47
C SER A 58 -4.94 -32.33 1.19
N LYS A 59 -5.06 -33.34 0.30
CA LYS A 59 -6.34 -34.00 -0.02
C LYS A 59 -7.11 -34.46 1.23
N LYS A 60 -6.41 -34.79 2.32
CA LYS A 60 -7.00 -35.21 3.60
C LYS A 60 -7.80 -34.12 4.34
N HIS A 61 -7.54 -32.85 4.03
CA HIS A 61 -8.22 -31.70 4.66
C HIS A 61 -9.34 -31.12 3.81
N LEU A 62 -9.48 -31.61 2.57
CA LEU A 62 -10.50 -31.20 1.64
C LEU A 62 -11.74 -32.08 1.82
N ILE A 63 -12.88 -31.44 2.06
CA ILE A 63 -14.20 -32.07 1.99
C ILE A 63 -14.57 -32.05 0.50
N GLU A 64 -14.03 -33.01 -0.25
CA GLU A 64 -14.23 -33.08 -1.69
C GLU A 64 -15.69 -33.39 -2.01
N ILE A 65 -16.31 -32.47 -2.77
CA ILE A 65 -17.69 -32.56 -3.23
C ILE A 65 -17.70 -33.23 -4.60
N LYS A 66 -18.48 -34.31 -4.71
CA LYS A 66 -18.68 -35.06 -5.95
C LYS A 66 -20.17 -35.07 -6.29
N ASN A 67 -20.62 -34.02 -6.97
CA ASN A 67 -21.98 -33.88 -7.49
C ASN A 67 -21.96 -33.93 -9.02
N LYS A 68 -23.06 -34.37 -9.62
CA LYS A 68 -23.24 -34.40 -11.09
C LYS A 68 -23.94 -33.15 -11.63
N ASP A 69 -24.64 -32.42 -10.76
CA ASP A 69 -25.35 -31.18 -11.07
C ASP A 69 -24.45 -29.93 -10.95
N SER A 70 -25.00 -28.75 -11.21
CA SER A 70 -24.32 -27.45 -11.11
C SER A 70 -24.32 -26.86 -9.68
N CYS A 71 -24.86 -27.58 -8.68
CA CYS A 71 -25.13 -27.04 -7.34
C CYS A 71 -23.95 -27.16 -6.36
N CYS A 72 -22.73 -27.35 -6.85
CA CYS A 72 -21.55 -27.65 -6.01
C CYS A 72 -21.32 -26.63 -4.87
N LEU A 73 -21.73 -25.36 -5.05
CA LEU A 73 -21.70 -24.34 -3.99
C LEU A 73 -22.54 -24.75 -2.77
N PHE A 74 -23.80 -25.15 -2.97
CA PHE A 74 -24.71 -25.53 -1.89
C PHE A 74 -24.28 -26.83 -1.22
N TYR A 75 -23.84 -27.82 -1.99
CA TYR A 75 -23.23 -29.04 -1.43
C TYR A 75 -22.02 -28.73 -0.55
N ALA A 76 -21.12 -27.85 -1.01
CA ALA A 76 -19.92 -27.48 -0.26
C ALA A 76 -20.27 -26.70 1.02
N LEU A 77 -21.21 -25.77 0.94
CA LEU A 77 -21.73 -25.01 2.09
C LEU A 77 -22.31 -25.97 3.14
N THR A 78 -23.28 -26.80 2.75
CA THR A 78 -23.97 -27.73 3.65
C THR A 78 -23.01 -28.74 4.27
N ALA A 79 -22.18 -29.41 3.45
CA ALA A 79 -21.25 -30.41 3.97
C ALA A 79 -20.23 -29.83 4.96
N THR A 80 -19.75 -28.60 4.69
CA THR A 80 -18.78 -27.93 5.57
C THR A 80 -19.42 -27.45 6.85
N LEU A 81 -20.66 -26.94 6.80
CA LEU A 81 -21.39 -26.55 8.00
C LEU A 81 -21.65 -27.77 8.89
N VAL A 82 -22.19 -28.87 8.33
CA VAL A 82 -22.46 -30.12 9.06
C VAL A 82 -21.19 -30.68 9.70
N TYR A 83 -20.07 -30.63 8.97
CA TYR A 83 -18.77 -31.03 9.51
C TYR A 83 -18.40 -30.25 10.78
N ASN A 84 -18.67 -28.94 10.79
CA ASN A 84 -18.33 -28.06 11.89
C ASN A 84 -19.28 -28.19 13.10
N ILE A 85 -20.59 -28.36 12.88
CA ILE A 85 -21.59 -28.27 13.96
C ILE A 85 -22.00 -29.62 14.54
N CYS A 86 -21.93 -30.71 13.77
CA CYS A 86 -22.48 -32.00 14.21
C CYS A 86 -21.49 -32.87 15.01
N ALA A 87 -20.19 -32.53 15.00
CA ALA A 87 -19.13 -33.25 15.72
C ALA A 87 -19.13 -34.79 15.51
N TRP A 88 -19.58 -35.25 14.34
CA TRP A 88 -19.73 -36.69 14.07
C TRP A 88 -18.38 -37.42 14.00
N PRO A 89 -18.33 -38.70 14.39
CA PRO A 89 -17.18 -39.57 14.13
C PRO A 89 -16.84 -39.62 12.62
N ARG A 90 -15.55 -39.78 12.29
CA ARG A 90 -15.07 -39.77 10.89
C ARG A 90 -15.84 -40.73 9.97
N TRP A 91 -16.20 -41.91 10.45
CA TRP A 91 -16.91 -42.92 9.67
C TRP A 91 -18.34 -42.48 9.32
N MET A 92 -19.02 -41.76 10.22
CA MET A 92 -20.40 -41.30 10.01
C MET A 92 -20.43 -40.15 9.01
N PHE A 93 -19.52 -39.17 9.15
CA PHE A 93 -19.38 -38.10 8.17
C PHE A 93 -18.95 -38.62 6.79
N PHE A 94 -18.11 -39.66 6.75
CA PHE A 94 -17.76 -40.34 5.49
C PHE A 94 -18.99 -40.94 4.80
N ASN A 95 -19.87 -41.63 5.54
CA ASN A 95 -21.11 -42.19 4.98
C ASN A 95 -22.06 -41.09 4.47
N TYR A 96 -22.19 -39.98 5.22
CA TYR A 96 -22.96 -38.81 4.82
C TYR A 96 -22.45 -38.17 3.53
N LYS A 97 -21.13 -37.93 3.43
CA LYS A 97 -20.52 -37.31 2.24
C LYS A 97 -20.59 -38.20 0.99
N HIS A 98 -20.55 -39.52 1.17
CA HIS A 98 -20.52 -40.49 0.07
C HIS A 98 -21.88 -41.14 -0.23
N SER A 99 -22.97 -40.68 0.39
CA SER A 99 -24.31 -41.25 0.21
C SER A 99 -24.32 -42.77 0.45
N ARG A 100 -23.86 -43.21 1.63
CA ARG A 100 -23.76 -44.64 1.98
C ARG A 100 -24.62 -45.00 3.19
N LYS A 101 -25.09 -46.24 3.22
CA LYS A 101 -25.84 -46.85 4.34
C LYS A 101 -27.05 -45.99 4.73
N SER A 102 -27.33 -45.84 6.03
CA SER A 102 -28.42 -45.04 6.60
C SER A 102 -28.32 -43.52 6.37
N MET A 103 -27.29 -43.04 5.67
CA MET A 103 -27.09 -41.63 5.32
C MET A 103 -27.16 -41.39 3.80
N ALA A 104 -27.71 -42.35 3.05
CA ALA A 104 -27.95 -42.19 1.61
C ALA A 104 -28.80 -40.93 1.33
N ASN A 105 -28.40 -40.17 0.31
CA ASN A 105 -28.99 -38.94 -0.22
C ASN A 105 -29.11 -37.75 0.74
N LYS A 106 -28.85 -37.93 2.04
CA LYS A 106 -29.03 -36.90 3.07
C LYS A 106 -28.32 -35.58 2.78
N LEU A 107 -27.10 -35.59 2.22
CA LEU A 107 -26.39 -34.37 1.84
C LEU A 107 -27.07 -33.67 0.64
N SER A 108 -27.54 -34.44 -0.34
CA SER A 108 -28.30 -33.90 -1.48
C SER A 108 -29.62 -33.29 -1.02
N ASP A 109 -30.35 -33.99 -0.17
CA ASP A 109 -31.66 -33.54 0.33
C ASP A 109 -31.51 -32.26 1.14
N GLN A 110 -30.52 -32.18 2.02
CA GLN A 110 -30.22 -30.95 2.77
C GLN A 110 -29.70 -29.80 1.90
N ALA A 111 -28.96 -30.09 0.82
CA ALA A 111 -28.54 -29.06 -0.13
C ALA A 111 -29.74 -28.49 -0.90
N LYS A 112 -30.69 -29.35 -1.32
CA LYS A 112 -31.94 -28.93 -1.98
C LYS A 112 -32.85 -28.16 -1.03
N GLU A 113 -33.02 -28.62 0.19
CA GLU A 113 -33.77 -27.92 1.24
C GLU A 113 -33.16 -26.53 1.49
N LEU A 114 -31.83 -26.43 1.55
CA LEU A 114 -31.15 -25.14 1.68
C LEU A 114 -31.43 -24.21 0.48
N MET A 115 -31.41 -24.75 -0.74
CA MET A 115 -31.73 -24.00 -1.95
C MET A 115 -33.17 -23.48 -1.92
N GLU A 116 -34.14 -24.31 -1.54
CA GLU A 116 -35.54 -23.90 -1.37
C GLU A 116 -35.69 -22.80 -0.33
N LYS A 117 -35.05 -22.95 0.84
CA LYS A 117 -35.09 -21.97 1.94
C LYS A 117 -34.59 -20.58 1.54
N VAL A 118 -33.64 -20.50 0.61
CA VAL A 118 -33.08 -19.22 0.13
C VAL A 118 -33.66 -18.77 -1.22
N GLY A 119 -34.64 -19.49 -1.76
CA GLY A 119 -35.26 -19.20 -3.05
C GLY A 119 -34.30 -19.36 -4.23
N ALA A 120 -33.37 -20.32 -4.18
CA ALA A 120 -32.45 -20.61 -5.27
C ALA A 120 -33.11 -21.49 -6.33
N PRO A 121 -33.16 -21.06 -7.62
CA PRO A 121 -33.73 -21.87 -8.69
C PRO A 121 -32.83 -23.07 -9.00
N PHE A 122 -33.41 -24.22 -9.34
CA PHE A 122 -32.68 -25.48 -9.52
C PHE A 122 -32.07 -25.69 -10.92
N ASP A 123 -32.47 -24.89 -11.90
CA ASP A 123 -32.18 -25.04 -13.33
C ASP A 123 -31.00 -24.17 -13.82
N LYS A 124 -30.29 -23.48 -12.91
CA LYS A 124 -29.13 -22.65 -13.28
C LYS A 124 -27.89 -23.50 -13.60
N ASN A 125 -27.10 -23.07 -14.59
CA ASN A 125 -25.81 -23.67 -14.95
C ASN A 125 -24.67 -23.42 -13.94
N GLY A 126 -24.95 -22.73 -12.83
CA GLY A 126 -24.02 -22.45 -11.75
C GLY A 126 -24.55 -21.34 -10.83
N TYR A 127 -23.93 -21.19 -9.66
CA TYR A 127 -24.36 -20.24 -8.64
C TYR A 127 -23.21 -19.34 -8.23
N ASP A 128 -23.39 -18.02 -8.38
CA ASP A 128 -22.40 -17.04 -7.94
C ASP A 128 -22.40 -16.95 -6.40
N ALA A 129 -21.24 -17.18 -5.80
CA ALA A 129 -21.07 -17.04 -4.37
C ALA A 129 -21.44 -15.64 -3.84
N ARG A 130 -21.25 -14.58 -4.63
CA ARG A 130 -21.60 -13.20 -4.22
C ARG A 130 -23.10 -12.98 -4.09
N GLU A 131 -23.90 -13.72 -4.85
CA GLU A 131 -25.36 -13.65 -4.84
C GLU A 131 -25.94 -14.56 -3.75
N TRP A 132 -25.43 -15.80 -3.64
CA TRP A 132 -26.09 -16.85 -2.85
C TRP A 132 -25.55 -17.02 -1.45
N VAL A 133 -24.26 -16.76 -1.21
CA VAL A 133 -23.67 -16.91 0.14
C VAL A 133 -24.30 -15.93 1.14
N PRO A 134 -24.58 -14.65 0.82
CA PRO A 134 -25.25 -13.75 1.75
C PRO A 134 -26.58 -14.31 2.27
N LYS A 135 -27.46 -14.72 1.36
CA LYS A 135 -28.78 -15.28 1.68
C LYS A 135 -28.67 -16.52 2.57
N VAL A 136 -27.74 -17.43 2.25
CA VAL A 136 -27.50 -18.65 3.04
C VAL A 136 -26.97 -18.30 4.43
N VAL A 137 -25.98 -17.43 4.53
CA VAL A 137 -25.33 -17.08 5.81
C VAL A 137 -26.29 -16.30 6.71
N ASP A 138 -27.08 -15.38 6.16
CA ASP A 138 -28.07 -14.64 6.94
C ASP A 138 -29.15 -15.59 7.46
N LYS A 139 -29.63 -16.51 6.63
CA LYS A 139 -30.62 -17.52 7.05
C LYS A 139 -30.08 -18.43 8.15
N TRP A 140 -28.83 -18.90 8.02
CA TRP A 140 -28.21 -19.72 9.05
C TRP A 140 -27.96 -18.95 10.35
N ASN A 141 -27.56 -17.67 10.29
CA ASN A 141 -27.39 -16.87 11.50
C ASN A 141 -28.73 -16.52 12.17
N GLU A 142 -29.84 -16.52 11.43
CA GLU A 142 -31.19 -16.46 11.97
C GLU A 142 -31.58 -17.79 12.65
N GLU A 143 -31.42 -18.91 11.93
CA GLU A 143 -31.80 -20.26 12.41
C GLU A 143 -30.98 -20.71 13.63
N TYR A 144 -29.68 -20.42 13.62
CA TYR A 144 -28.75 -20.84 14.67
C TYR A 144 -28.34 -19.71 15.63
N ARG A 145 -29.08 -18.59 15.67
CA ARG A 145 -28.73 -17.35 16.39
C ARG A 145 -28.29 -17.56 17.85
N ALA A 146 -28.87 -18.55 18.53
CA ALA A 146 -28.59 -18.85 19.94
C ALA A 146 -27.31 -19.67 20.16
N LYS A 147 -26.77 -20.33 19.12
CA LYS A 147 -25.69 -21.32 19.26
C LYS A 147 -24.46 -21.01 18.43
N TYR A 148 -24.63 -20.46 17.22
CA TYR A 148 -23.53 -20.28 16.27
C TYR A 148 -23.57 -18.91 15.61
N ARG A 149 -22.40 -18.33 15.38
CA ARG A 149 -22.20 -17.15 14.53
C ARG A 149 -21.37 -17.58 13.34
N ILE A 150 -22.04 -17.76 12.21
CA ILE A 150 -21.49 -18.41 11.02
C ILE A 150 -20.94 -17.35 10.05
N LYS A 151 -19.71 -17.55 9.60
CA LYS A 151 -19.07 -16.72 8.55
C LYS A 151 -18.44 -17.61 7.50
N VAL A 152 -18.71 -17.29 6.23
CA VAL A 152 -18.17 -18.04 5.09
C VAL A 152 -16.92 -17.36 4.56
N PHE A 153 -15.90 -18.16 4.23
CA PHE A 153 -14.65 -17.74 3.61
C PHE A 153 -14.37 -18.61 2.38
N ILE A 154 -14.19 -18.00 1.21
CA ILE A 154 -13.92 -18.71 -0.04
C ILE A 154 -12.53 -18.36 -0.53
N PHE A 155 -11.68 -19.38 -0.70
CA PHE A 155 -10.32 -19.23 -1.23
C PHE A 155 -10.26 -19.69 -2.69
N GLY A 156 -9.63 -18.90 -3.55
CA GLY A 156 -9.46 -19.23 -4.97
C GLY A 156 -8.19 -20.03 -5.27
N SER A 157 -8.13 -20.66 -6.43
CA SER A 157 -6.96 -21.44 -6.89
C SER A 157 -5.66 -20.65 -7.10
N LEU A 158 -5.73 -19.31 -7.14
CA LEU A 158 -4.60 -18.41 -7.37
C LEU A 158 -3.63 -18.28 -6.18
N GLY A 159 -3.93 -18.91 -5.05
CA GLY A 159 -2.94 -19.03 -3.98
C GLY A 159 -2.89 -17.86 -3.00
N ASN A 160 -3.78 -16.88 -3.06
CA ASN A 160 -3.65 -15.72 -2.17
C ASN A 160 -3.91 -16.11 -0.71
N HIS A 161 -3.14 -15.55 0.23
CA HIS A 161 -3.45 -15.68 1.66
C HIS A 161 -4.77 -14.98 2.02
N THR A 162 -5.31 -14.12 1.16
CA THR A 162 -6.60 -13.47 1.37
C THR A 162 -7.71 -14.26 0.69
N PRO A 163 -8.88 -14.45 1.33
CA PRO A 163 -10.03 -15.07 0.69
C PRO A 163 -10.47 -14.25 -0.53
N TYR A 164 -10.93 -14.94 -1.58
CA TYR A 164 -11.54 -14.34 -2.77
C TYR A 164 -12.88 -13.67 -2.44
N TYR A 165 -13.62 -14.27 -1.50
CA TYR A 165 -14.90 -13.75 -1.02
C TYR A 165 -15.13 -14.17 0.43
N LYS A 166 -15.78 -13.32 1.23
CA LYS A 166 -16.16 -13.59 2.62
C LYS A 166 -17.44 -12.84 2.97
N TYR A 167 -18.32 -13.46 3.77
CA TYR A 167 -19.56 -12.84 4.22
C TYR A 167 -19.99 -13.42 5.58
N GLY A 168 -20.51 -12.56 6.46
CA GLY A 168 -20.95 -12.88 7.82
C GLY A 168 -20.34 -11.99 8.91
N PRO A 169 -20.80 -12.12 10.17
CA PRO A 169 -20.47 -11.22 11.28
C PRO A 169 -18.99 -11.27 11.67
N ASP A 170 -18.43 -10.17 12.15
CA ASP A 170 -17.01 -10.09 12.53
C ASP A 170 -16.65 -10.87 13.79
N ASN A 171 -17.62 -11.10 14.68
CA ASN A 171 -17.46 -11.86 15.93
C ASN A 171 -17.86 -13.34 15.77
N PHE A 172 -17.66 -13.92 14.59
CA PHE A 172 -17.97 -15.31 14.28
C PHE A 172 -17.21 -16.31 15.17
N ASP A 173 -17.83 -17.46 15.44
CA ASP A 173 -17.21 -18.62 16.11
C ASP A 173 -17.19 -19.87 15.22
N THR A 174 -18.06 -19.93 14.21
CA THR A 174 -18.22 -21.07 13.30
C THR A 174 -17.81 -20.69 11.87
N PRO A 175 -16.52 -20.78 11.50
CA PRO A 175 -16.07 -20.47 10.14
C PRO A 175 -16.37 -21.61 9.16
N VAL A 176 -17.09 -21.31 8.09
CA VAL A 176 -17.30 -22.21 6.95
C VAL A 176 -16.30 -21.86 5.86
N ILE A 177 -15.35 -22.75 5.59
CA ILE A 177 -14.24 -22.49 4.68
C ILE A 177 -14.43 -23.29 3.41
N LEU A 178 -14.48 -22.62 2.26
CA LEU A 178 -14.59 -23.23 0.95
C LEU A 178 -13.35 -22.99 0.10
N TYR A 179 -13.08 -23.91 -0.81
CA TYR A 179 -12.04 -23.80 -1.82
C TYR A 179 -12.65 -23.86 -3.22
N TYR A 180 -12.44 -22.80 -4.00
CA TYR A 180 -12.89 -22.70 -5.38
C TYR A 180 -11.81 -23.24 -6.32
N ARG A 181 -11.86 -24.54 -6.56
CA ARG A 181 -10.89 -25.33 -7.31
C ARG A 181 -10.95 -24.97 -8.79
N ASN A 182 -9.80 -24.57 -9.35
CA ASN A 182 -9.61 -24.24 -10.77
C ASN A 182 -10.62 -23.24 -11.36
N ASN A 183 -11.20 -22.40 -10.50
CA ASN A 183 -12.29 -21.49 -10.84
C ASN A 183 -13.47 -22.17 -11.54
N LYS A 184 -13.79 -23.41 -11.14
CA LYS A 184 -14.89 -24.19 -11.71
C LYS A 184 -15.74 -24.90 -10.66
N HIS A 185 -15.15 -25.37 -9.55
CA HIS A 185 -15.82 -26.25 -8.60
C HIS A 185 -15.61 -25.82 -7.14
N PHE A 186 -16.64 -25.93 -6.31
CA PHE A 186 -16.54 -25.63 -4.87
C PHE A 186 -16.35 -26.90 -4.05
N ASP A 187 -15.38 -26.86 -3.15
CA ASP A 187 -15.15 -27.88 -2.12
C ASP A 187 -15.15 -27.28 -0.73
N GLY A 188 -15.45 -28.09 0.27
CA GLY A 188 -15.30 -27.70 1.66
C GLY A 188 -13.86 -27.88 2.17
N VAL A 189 -13.50 -27.15 3.21
CA VAL A 189 -12.21 -27.26 3.88
C VAL A 189 -12.44 -27.46 5.38
N SER A 190 -11.92 -28.56 5.92
CA SER A 190 -12.08 -28.92 7.34
C SER A 190 -11.48 -27.89 8.30
N HIS A 191 -10.25 -27.43 8.03
CA HIS A 191 -9.57 -26.42 8.85
C HIS A 191 -8.68 -25.52 7.98
N SER A 192 -8.54 -24.25 8.39
CA SER A 192 -7.76 -23.25 7.65
C SER A 192 -6.28 -23.65 7.44
N SER A 193 -5.68 -24.41 8.36
CA SER A 193 -4.32 -24.92 8.21
C SER A 193 -4.16 -25.89 7.04
N GLY A 194 -5.24 -26.56 6.63
CA GLY A 194 -5.26 -27.49 5.52
C GLY A 194 -5.05 -26.84 4.15
N LEU A 195 -5.31 -25.53 4.02
CA LEU A 195 -5.10 -24.77 2.78
C LEU A 195 -3.63 -24.43 2.52
N PHE A 196 -2.92 -24.02 3.58
CA PHE A 196 -1.59 -23.43 3.46
C PHE A 196 -0.47 -24.32 4.00
N GLY A 197 -0.81 -25.47 4.59
CA GLY A 197 0.15 -26.36 5.27
C GLY A 197 0.78 -25.74 6.53
N LYS A 198 0.22 -24.61 7.00
CA LYS A 198 0.65 -23.85 8.18
C LYS A 198 -0.58 -23.28 8.87
N PRO A 199 -0.53 -23.00 10.18
CA PRO A 199 -1.60 -22.29 10.88
C PRO A 199 -1.97 -20.97 10.17
N TYR A 200 -3.27 -20.72 10.05
CA TYR A 200 -3.81 -19.53 9.39
C TYR A 200 -4.90 -18.88 10.24
N CYS A 201 -4.80 -17.57 10.41
CA CYS A 201 -5.77 -16.78 11.16
C CYS A 201 -6.80 -16.16 10.20
N LEU A 202 -8.06 -16.59 10.31
CA LEU A 202 -9.17 -16.04 9.50
C LEU A 202 -9.50 -14.58 9.84
N SER A 203 -9.23 -14.14 11.08
CA SER A 203 -9.49 -12.76 11.50
C SER A 203 -8.45 -11.77 10.94
N CYS A 204 -7.18 -12.17 10.85
CA CYS A 204 -6.10 -11.32 10.32
C CYS A 204 -5.71 -11.64 8.87
N GLU A 205 -6.32 -12.66 8.29
CA GLU A 205 -6.08 -13.13 6.92
C GLU A 205 -4.60 -13.40 6.59
N THR A 206 -3.92 -14.09 7.51
CA THR A 206 -2.48 -14.32 7.42
C THR A 206 -2.04 -15.64 8.03
N THR A 207 -0.96 -16.21 7.48
CA THR A 207 -0.32 -17.41 8.02
C THR A 207 0.63 -17.07 9.17
N TYR A 208 0.81 -18.01 10.10
CA TYR A 208 1.77 -17.87 11.19
C TYR A 208 2.41 -19.23 11.52
N LEU A 209 3.60 -19.20 12.13
CA LEU A 209 4.32 -20.43 12.48
C LEU A 209 3.83 -21.03 13.81
N LYS A 210 3.68 -20.19 14.84
CA LYS A 210 3.21 -20.57 16.17
C LYS A 210 2.26 -19.50 16.69
N ALA A 211 1.21 -19.88 17.44
CA ALA A 211 0.22 -18.93 17.96
C ALA A 211 0.85 -17.80 18.79
N ARG A 212 1.90 -18.13 19.56
CA ARG A 212 2.72 -17.17 20.33
C ARG A 212 3.36 -16.05 19.51
N ASP A 213 3.60 -16.26 18.22
CA ASP A 213 4.24 -15.29 17.32
C ASP A 213 3.25 -14.43 16.54
N HIS A 214 1.96 -14.76 16.61
CA HIS A 214 0.90 -13.98 15.95
C HIS A 214 0.83 -12.55 16.52
N THR A 215 0.15 -11.64 15.81
CA THR A 215 0.03 -10.24 16.25
C THR A 215 -0.78 -10.12 17.54
N SER A 216 -0.41 -9.19 18.44
CA SER A 216 -1.12 -8.95 19.70
C SER A 216 -2.42 -8.16 19.51
N SER A 217 -2.57 -7.49 18.37
CA SER A 217 -3.80 -6.78 17.98
C SER A 217 -4.88 -7.67 17.38
N CYS A 218 -4.61 -8.97 17.22
CA CYS A 218 -5.59 -9.92 16.66
C CYS A 218 -6.75 -10.10 17.64
N ARG A 219 -7.98 -9.87 17.17
CA ARG A 219 -9.21 -10.05 17.96
C ARG A 219 -9.45 -11.51 18.31
N ALA A 220 -9.12 -12.42 17.40
CA ALA A 220 -9.22 -13.87 17.57
C ALA A 220 -8.00 -14.45 18.32
N ARG A 221 -7.39 -13.70 19.25
CA ARG A 221 -6.22 -14.14 20.03
C ARG A 221 -6.38 -13.76 21.49
N CYS A 222 -6.05 -14.69 22.38
CA CYS A 222 -5.97 -14.39 23.80
C CYS A 222 -4.65 -13.67 24.15
N ILE A 223 -4.73 -12.45 24.69
CA ILE A 223 -3.56 -11.67 25.13
C ILE A 223 -2.83 -12.30 26.34
N LEU A 224 -3.51 -13.17 27.09
CA LEU A 224 -2.98 -13.81 28.29
C LEU A 224 -2.19 -15.09 27.98
N CYS A 225 -2.78 -16.03 27.24
CA CYS A 225 -2.18 -17.34 26.92
C CYS A 225 -1.65 -17.49 25.48
N SER A 226 -1.87 -16.49 24.61
CA SER A 226 -1.41 -16.43 23.21
C SER A 226 -2.08 -17.35 22.20
N ARG A 227 -3.03 -18.21 22.62
CA ARG A 227 -3.80 -19.06 21.71
C ARG A 227 -4.62 -18.20 20.74
N THR A 228 -4.76 -18.69 19.50
CA THR A 228 -5.35 -17.96 18.37
C THR A 228 -6.38 -18.83 17.67
N GLY A 229 -7.51 -18.25 17.26
CA GLY A 229 -8.63 -18.94 16.62
C GLY A 229 -9.99 -18.34 17.01
N PRO A 230 -11.09 -18.80 16.40
CA PRO A 230 -12.44 -18.27 16.65
C PRO A 230 -12.90 -18.40 18.10
N ALA A 231 -12.38 -19.38 18.84
CA ALA A 231 -12.69 -19.59 20.26
C ALA A 231 -11.98 -18.63 21.23
N TYR A 232 -11.27 -17.60 20.73
CA TYR A 232 -10.49 -16.67 21.54
C TYR A 232 -10.96 -15.22 21.31
N PRO A 233 -10.85 -14.33 22.33
CA PRO A 233 -10.13 -14.48 23.59
C PRO A 233 -10.77 -15.48 24.57
N CYS A 234 -9.98 -16.06 25.47
CA CYS A 234 -10.49 -16.99 26.48
C CYS A 234 -11.56 -16.30 27.34
N THR A 235 -12.71 -16.96 27.49
CA THR A 235 -13.81 -16.49 28.33
C THR A 235 -13.52 -16.77 29.81
N PRO A 236 -13.96 -15.90 30.74
CA PRO A 236 -13.89 -16.17 32.16
C PRO A 236 -14.69 -17.43 32.54
N SER A 237 -14.15 -18.24 33.44
CA SER A 237 -14.88 -19.30 34.14
C SER A 237 -15.36 -18.78 35.50
N ASN A 238 -16.53 -19.23 35.96
CA ASN A 238 -17.00 -18.91 37.30
C ASN A 238 -15.96 -19.36 38.35
N ASN A 239 -15.68 -18.52 39.34
CA ASN A 239 -14.84 -18.81 40.52
C ASN A 239 -13.34 -19.11 40.27
N PHE A 240 -12.73 -18.58 39.21
CA PHE A 240 -11.28 -18.68 39.02
C PHE A 240 -10.62 -17.30 38.91
N ASP A 241 -9.68 -16.99 39.79
CA ASP A 241 -8.81 -15.82 39.68
C ASP A 241 -7.39 -16.18 40.19
N LYS A 242 -6.41 -16.24 39.28
CA LYS A 242 -5.00 -16.50 39.63
C LYS A 242 -4.05 -15.52 38.95
N LYS A 243 -3.10 -15.00 39.72
CA LYS A 243 -2.01 -14.15 39.22
C LYS A 243 -0.75 -14.99 38.98
N CYS A 244 -0.17 -14.90 37.79
CA CYS A 244 1.10 -15.55 37.48
C CYS A 244 2.25 -14.83 38.20
N SER A 245 3.06 -15.56 38.97
CA SER A 245 4.21 -15.01 39.71
C SER A 245 5.29 -14.42 38.79
N SER A 246 5.53 -15.01 37.62
CA SER A 246 6.60 -14.61 36.71
C SER A 246 6.27 -13.43 35.80
N CYS A 247 5.02 -13.32 35.33
CA CYS A 247 4.62 -12.30 34.36
C CYS A 247 3.58 -11.30 34.88
N ARG A 248 3.11 -11.49 36.13
CA ARG A 248 2.14 -10.65 36.83
C ARG A 248 0.76 -10.51 36.16
N LYS A 249 0.48 -11.30 35.12
CA LYS A 249 -0.85 -11.37 34.48
C LYS A 249 -1.85 -12.09 35.38
N THR A 250 -3.08 -11.61 35.36
CA THR A 250 -4.22 -12.20 36.07
C THR A 250 -5.06 -13.01 35.09
N PHE A 251 -5.44 -14.23 35.49
CA PHE A 251 -6.19 -15.19 34.67
C PHE A 251 -7.51 -15.51 35.33
N ARG A 252 -8.59 -15.43 34.56
CA ARG A 252 -9.96 -15.75 35.00
C ARG A 252 -10.48 -17.09 34.48
N ASN A 253 -9.58 -17.94 33.99
CA ASN A 253 -9.91 -19.22 33.39
C ASN A 253 -8.76 -20.20 33.65
N ASN A 254 -9.07 -21.36 34.22
CA ASN A 254 -8.06 -22.36 34.61
C ASN A 254 -7.28 -22.91 33.40
N ASP A 255 -7.97 -23.33 32.34
CA ASP A 255 -7.35 -23.81 31.10
C ASP A 255 -6.45 -22.74 30.45
N CYS A 256 -6.85 -21.46 30.53
CA CYS A 256 -6.02 -20.35 30.07
C CYS A 256 -4.71 -20.21 30.89
N PHE A 257 -4.79 -20.39 32.21
CA PHE A 257 -3.64 -20.33 33.12
C PHE A 257 -2.70 -21.53 32.94
N ASP A 258 -3.25 -22.74 32.85
CA ASP A 258 -2.48 -23.97 32.68
C ASP A 258 -1.75 -23.99 31.32
N HIS A 259 -2.44 -23.57 30.25
CA HIS A 259 -1.79 -23.41 28.95
C HIS A 259 -0.69 -22.33 28.98
N HIS A 260 -0.91 -21.23 29.70
CA HIS A 260 0.10 -20.18 29.83
C HIS A 260 1.38 -20.69 30.50
N ASN A 261 1.25 -21.50 31.55
CA ASN A 261 2.37 -22.09 32.29
C ASN A 261 3.09 -23.14 31.45
N THR A 262 2.36 -24.10 30.88
CA THR A 262 2.93 -25.19 30.07
C THR A 262 3.60 -24.70 28.79
N SER A 263 3.04 -23.67 28.13
CA SER A 263 3.62 -23.11 26.90
C SER A 263 4.86 -22.23 27.12
N GLY A 264 5.12 -21.83 28.37
CA GLY A 264 6.19 -20.89 28.74
C GLY A 264 5.98 -19.47 28.21
N PHE A 265 4.74 -19.05 27.95
CA PHE A 265 4.46 -17.74 27.35
C PHE A 265 4.79 -16.56 28.28
N CYS A 266 4.84 -16.78 29.60
CA CYS A 266 5.25 -15.80 30.61
C CYS A 266 6.59 -15.11 30.31
N LYS A 267 7.53 -15.82 29.67
CA LYS A 267 8.86 -15.29 29.30
C LYS A 267 8.80 -14.24 28.18
N ARG A 268 7.75 -14.27 27.35
CA ARG A 268 7.60 -13.42 26.15
C ARG A 268 6.60 -12.31 26.32
N SER A 269 5.86 -12.26 27.42
CA SER A 269 4.90 -11.20 27.67
C SER A 269 4.61 -11.02 29.16
N LYS A 270 4.73 -9.78 29.62
CA LYS A 270 4.56 -9.37 31.01
C LYS A 270 3.49 -8.29 31.12
N LYS A 271 2.89 -8.16 32.31
CA LYS A 271 1.96 -7.09 32.68
C LYS A 271 2.67 -6.09 33.58
N CYS A 272 2.51 -4.80 33.32
CA CYS A 272 3.07 -3.74 34.14
C CYS A 272 2.21 -3.58 35.39
N GLU A 273 2.81 -3.54 36.58
CA GLU A 273 2.05 -3.39 37.82
C GLU A 273 1.60 -1.94 38.05
N GLN A 274 2.31 -0.96 37.46
CA GLN A 274 1.96 0.46 37.57
C GLN A 274 0.82 0.86 36.63
N CYS A 275 0.93 0.58 35.32
CA CYS A 275 -0.06 1.02 34.32
C CYS A 275 -0.96 -0.11 33.79
N GLY A 276 -0.77 -1.36 34.23
CA GLY A 276 -1.58 -2.50 33.78
C GLY A 276 -1.31 -2.98 32.35
N VAL A 277 -0.50 -2.28 31.56
CA VAL A 277 -0.21 -2.60 30.15
C VAL A 277 0.48 -3.95 30.03
N ILE A 278 -0.03 -4.80 29.13
CA ILE A 278 0.63 -6.05 28.73
C ILE A 278 1.51 -5.79 27.53
N TRP A 279 2.82 -5.98 27.68
CA TRP A 279 3.78 -5.80 26.58
C TRP A 279 4.45 -7.11 26.19
N ARG A 280 5.07 -7.11 25.00
CA ARG A 280 5.85 -8.23 24.48
C ARG A 280 7.33 -8.03 24.84
N VAL A 281 7.93 -9.04 25.46
CA VAL A 281 9.37 -9.10 25.71
C VAL A 281 10.01 -9.73 24.48
N VAL A 282 10.63 -8.90 23.64
CA VAL A 282 11.29 -9.35 22.39
C VAL A 282 12.72 -9.78 22.69
N ASN A 283 13.48 -8.95 23.42
CA ASN A 283 14.82 -9.22 23.94
C ASN A 283 14.91 -8.73 25.40
N SER A 284 15.88 -9.21 26.19
CA SER A 284 16.12 -8.82 27.59
C SER A 284 16.36 -7.31 27.80
N THR A 285 16.69 -6.57 26.74
CA THR A 285 16.99 -5.12 26.78
C THR A 285 15.76 -4.22 26.65
N ARG A 286 14.62 -4.72 26.17
CA ARG A 286 13.40 -3.91 26.03
C ARG A 286 12.60 -3.91 27.34
N VAL A 287 12.82 -2.88 28.14
CA VAL A 287 12.05 -2.58 29.35
C VAL A 287 10.81 -1.78 28.96
N HIS A 288 9.66 -2.07 29.58
CA HIS A 288 8.46 -1.26 29.41
C HIS A 288 8.61 0.05 30.18
N VAL A 289 8.32 1.17 29.51
CA VAL A 289 8.25 2.51 30.12
C VAL A 289 6.79 2.93 30.10
N CYS A 290 6.23 3.29 31.26
CA CYS A 290 4.85 3.78 31.37
C CYS A 290 4.67 5.08 30.56
N ALA A 291 3.44 5.34 30.09
CA ALA A 291 3.06 6.44 29.18
C ALA A 291 3.67 6.40 27.76
N ASN A 292 4.76 5.68 27.52
CA ASN A 292 5.32 5.55 26.17
C ASN A 292 4.44 4.65 25.29
N THR A 293 4.01 5.18 24.15
CA THR A 293 3.28 4.42 23.12
C THR A 293 4.08 4.42 21.82
N PHE A 294 3.89 3.39 20.99
CA PHE A 294 4.52 3.37 19.68
C PHE A 294 3.85 4.38 18.76
N CYS A 295 4.62 5.35 18.29
CA CYS A 295 4.17 6.35 17.33
C CYS A 295 4.47 5.86 15.90
N ASN A 296 3.45 5.77 15.05
CA ASN A 296 3.61 5.39 13.65
C ASN A 296 4.28 6.48 12.79
N ILE A 297 4.37 7.72 13.30
CA ILE A 297 4.94 8.86 12.58
C ILE A 297 6.47 8.84 12.67
N CYS A 298 7.04 8.84 13.87
CA CYS A 298 8.50 8.69 14.04
C CYS A 298 8.98 7.24 14.09
N CYS A 299 8.07 6.27 14.12
CA CYS A 299 8.36 4.85 14.31
C CYS A 299 9.18 4.56 15.59
N ASP A 300 8.82 5.20 16.70
CA ASP A 300 9.49 5.01 18.01
C ASP A 300 8.50 5.03 19.20
N TYR A 301 8.94 4.56 20.37
CA TYR A 301 8.17 4.61 21.61
C TYR A 301 8.48 5.89 22.37
N HIS A 302 7.50 6.77 22.50
CA HIS A 302 7.61 7.97 23.32
C HIS A 302 6.26 8.31 23.96
N ASP A 303 6.32 9.15 24.98
CA ASP A 303 5.13 9.82 25.51
C ASP A 303 4.58 10.76 24.44
N GLN A 304 3.29 10.64 24.12
CA GLN A 304 2.65 11.49 23.12
C GLN A 304 2.64 12.97 23.54
N LYS A 305 2.63 13.25 24.84
CA LYS A 305 2.66 14.63 25.37
C LYS A 305 3.99 15.33 25.11
N ARG A 306 5.09 14.59 24.94
CA ARG A 306 6.42 15.16 24.64
C ARG A 306 6.60 15.56 23.18
N GLY A 307 5.60 15.33 22.33
CA GLY A 307 5.70 15.55 20.89
C GLY A 307 6.50 14.45 20.18
N CYS A 308 6.49 14.50 18.85
CA CYS A 308 7.14 13.54 17.97
C CYS A 308 8.37 14.18 17.34
N PHE A 309 9.46 13.45 17.14
CA PHE A 309 10.71 14.00 16.60
C PHE A 309 11.24 13.17 15.43
N ILE A 310 11.89 13.84 14.46
CA ILE A 310 12.61 13.16 13.39
C ILE A 310 13.76 12.39 14.02
N ARG A 311 13.81 11.09 13.72
CA ARG A 311 14.77 10.19 14.34
C ARG A 311 16.13 10.23 13.63
N PRO A 312 17.25 10.37 14.38
CA PRO A 312 18.59 10.09 13.87
C PRO A 312 18.72 8.65 13.37
N LEU A 313 19.39 8.48 12.25
CA LEU A 313 19.63 7.17 11.64
C LEU A 313 21.00 6.64 12.06
N LYS A 314 21.09 5.32 12.23
CA LYS A 314 22.39 4.67 12.40
C LYS A 314 22.99 4.39 11.02
N PRO A 315 24.31 4.56 10.84
CA PRO A 315 25.00 4.13 9.62
C PRO A 315 24.67 2.67 9.31
N ARG A 316 24.31 2.41 8.04
CA ARG A 316 23.98 1.05 7.58
C ARG A 316 25.18 0.46 6.87
N GLN A 317 25.58 -0.75 7.29
CA GLN A 317 26.47 -1.57 6.48
C GLN A 317 25.64 -2.30 5.43
N TYR A 318 26.07 -2.20 4.17
CA TYR A 318 25.41 -2.84 3.04
C TYR A 318 26.12 -4.13 2.65
N LYS A 319 25.33 -5.17 2.40
CA LYS A 319 25.84 -6.40 1.77
C LYS A 319 26.29 -6.11 0.33
N PRO A 320 27.24 -6.88 -0.21
CA PRO A 320 27.61 -6.79 -1.62
C PRO A 320 26.38 -6.92 -2.53
N TYR A 321 26.33 -6.11 -3.58
CA TYR A 321 25.21 -6.07 -4.51
C TYR A 321 25.68 -5.74 -5.93
N ARG A 322 24.86 -6.09 -6.91
CA ARG A 322 25.10 -5.84 -8.33
C ARG A 322 24.45 -4.53 -8.75
N ILE A 323 25.14 -3.77 -9.58
CA ILE A 323 24.64 -2.57 -10.25
C ILE A 323 24.49 -2.91 -11.72
N ILE A 324 23.35 -2.56 -12.29
CA ILE A 324 23.08 -2.67 -13.71
C ILE A 324 22.68 -1.29 -14.21
N ALA A 325 23.33 -0.79 -15.26
CA ALA A 325 22.80 0.28 -16.09
C ALA A 325 22.17 -0.36 -17.33
N PHE A 326 20.99 0.08 -17.73
CA PHE A 326 20.34 -0.41 -18.95
C PHE A 326 19.57 0.69 -19.65
N ASP A 327 19.43 0.54 -20.96
CA ASP A 327 18.68 1.43 -21.83
C ASP A 327 17.92 0.63 -22.90
N LEU A 328 16.76 1.13 -23.33
CA LEU A 328 15.92 0.50 -24.35
C LEU A 328 15.71 1.44 -25.54
N GLU A 329 16.06 0.97 -26.73
CA GLU A 329 15.53 1.55 -27.95
C GLU A 329 14.30 0.79 -28.43
N THR A 330 13.33 1.56 -28.93
CA THR A 330 12.01 1.03 -29.29
C THR A 330 11.56 1.51 -30.65
N THR A 331 10.83 0.65 -31.34
CA THR A 331 10.11 1.03 -32.56
C THR A 331 8.63 1.32 -32.23
N GLN A 332 7.94 2.04 -33.13
CA GLN A 332 6.53 2.41 -32.98
C GLN A 332 5.67 1.97 -34.18
N ASN A 333 5.88 0.77 -34.70
CA ASN A 333 5.21 0.33 -35.94
C ASN A 333 3.81 -0.25 -35.72
N LYS A 334 3.47 -0.59 -34.47
CA LYS A 334 2.21 -1.24 -34.15
C LYS A 334 1.19 -0.24 -33.62
N SER A 335 0.23 0.12 -34.47
CA SER A 335 -0.91 0.97 -34.07
C SER A 335 -1.83 0.24 -33.08
N ILE A 336 -2.27 0.96 -32.07
CA ILE A 336 -3.24 0.50 -31.05
C ILE A 336 -4.57 1.28 -31.13
N GLY A 337 -4.81 1.99 -32.25
CA GLY A 337 -5.99 2.84 -32.47
C GLY A 337 -5.83 4.25 -31.87
N ASN A 338 -6.77 5.16 -32.20
CA ASN A 338 -6.83 6.54 -31.68
C ASN A 338 -5.51 7.33 -31.83
N ASN A 339 -4.82 7.22 -32.97
CA ASN A 339 -3.50 7.84 -33.23
C ASN A 339 -2.41 7.48 -32.19
N LYS A 340 -2.53 6.33 -31.53
CA LYS A 340 -1.54 5.81 -30.58
C LYS A 340 -0.79 4.64 -31.18
N TRP A 341 0.50 4.61 -30.90
CA TRP A 341 1.42 3.58 -31.36
C TRP A 341 2.08 2.91 -30.16
N MET A 342 2.25 1.60 -30.24
CA MET A 342 2.88 0.83 -29.17
C MET A 342 4.40 0.85 -29.34
N HIS A 343 5.11 1.21 -28.27
CA HIS A 343 6.55 1.04 -28.17
C HIS A 343 6.89 -0.45 -28.04
N GLU A 344 7.67 -0.96 -29.00
CA GLU A 344 8.19 -2.33 -29.01
C GLU A 344 9.72 -2.29 -28.95
N PRO A 345 10.36 -2.75 -27.86
CA PRO A 345 11.81 -2.76 -27.75
C PRO A 345 12.45 -3.63 -28.81
N ASN A 346 13.36 -3.04 -29.56
CA ASN A 346 14.14 -3.72 -30.59
C ASN A 346 15.63 -3.80 -30.26
N PHE A 347 16.12 -2.96 -29.35
CA PHE A 347 17.47 -3.04 -28.83
C PHE A 347 17.49 -2.72 -27.34
N ILE A 348 18.28 -3.47 -26.58
CA ILE A 348 18.48 -3.30 -25.14
C ILE A 348 19.96 -3.44 -24.88
N ALA A 349 20.59 -2.42 -24.31
CA ALA A 349 21.96 -2.50 -23.84
C ALA A 349 21.99 -2.59 -22.31
N VAL A 350 22.99 -3.27 -21.78
CA VAL A 350 23.17 -3.50 -20.35
C VAL A 350 24.64 -3.42 -20.00
N LYS A 351 25.00 -2.59 -19.01
CA LYS A 351 26.33 -2.57 -18.38
C LYS A 351 26.24 -3.01 -16.92
N ILE A 352 27.12 -3.90 -16.50
CA ILE A 352 27.10 -4.53 -15.17
C ILE A 352 28.34 -4.13 -14.37
N SER A 353 28.15 -3.76 -13.11
CA SER A 353 29.23 -3.49 -12.16
C SER A 353 28.82 -3.85 -10.72
N CYS A 354 29.72 -3.64 -9.77
CA CYS A 354 29.46 -3.77 -8.33
C CYS A 354 30.39 -2.84 -7.55
N PRO A 355 30.08 -2.53 -6.27
CA PRO A 355 30.94 -1.68 -5.43
C PRO A 355 32.41 -2.09 -5.39
N ALA A 356 32.71 -3.39 -5.41
CA ALA A 356 34.08 -3.89 -5.37
C ALA A 356 34.82 -3.55 -6.68
N CYS A 357 34.24 -3.87 -7.84
CA CYS A 357 34.83 -3.54 -9.15
C CYS A 357 34.94 -2.02 -9.38
N ILE A 358 34.03 -1.23 -8.80
CA ILE A 358 34.12 0.23 -8.82
C ILE A 358 35.37 0.69 -8.06
N SER A 359 35.56 0.17 -6.86
CA SER A 359 36.65 0.57 -5.96
C SER A 359 38.03 0.17 -6.50
N THR A 360 38.13 -0.95 -7.24
CA THR A 360 39.38 -1.41 -7.86
C THR A 360 39.59 -0.87 -9.28
N GLY A 361 38.66 -0.09 -9.84
CA GLY A 361 38.71 0.36 -11.23
C GLY A 361 38.36 -0.71 -12.29
N ASN A 362 38.19 -1.97 -11.89
CA ASN A 362 37.91 -3.11 -12.77
C ASN A 362 36.55 -3.04 -13.49
N TRP A 363 35.68 -2.11 -13.13
CA TRP A 363 34.41 -1.90 -13.83
C TRP A 363 34.59 -1.40 -15.28
N LYS A 364 35.74 -0.77 -15.59
CA LYS A 364 36.11 -0.37 -16.97
C LYS A 364 36.65 -1.54 -17.81
N ASN A 365 37.07 -2.64 -17.17
CA ASN A 365 37.72 -3.76 -17.84
C ASN A 365 36.69 -4.82 -18.27
N ASN A 366 36.76 -5.24 -19.55
CA ASN A 366 35.83 -6.23 -20.12
C ASN A 366 36.12 -7.68 -19.68
N ASN A 367 37.24 -7.94 -18.97
CA ASN A 367 37.62 -9.29 -18.56
C ASN A 367 38.03 -9.33 -17.09
N THR A 368 37.05 -9.51 -16.20
CA THR A 368 37.32 -9.77 -14.78
C THR A 368 36.39 -10.85 -14.24
N ASP A 369 36.95 -11.95 -13.77
CA ASP A 369 36.21 -12.97 -13.03
C ASP A 369 35.76 -12.37 -11.69
N CYS A 370 34.53 -11.85 -11.67
CA CYS A 370 33.91 -11.29 -10.47
C CYS A 370 32.67 -12.11 -10.14
N SER A 371 32.67 -12.74 -8.96
CA SER A 371 31.52 -13.53 -8.50
C SER A 371 30.19 -12.77 -8.43
N ILE A 372 30.22 -11.43 -8.36
CA ILE A 372 29.02 -10.58 -8.35
C ILE A 372 28.61 -10.21 -9.76
N CYS A 373 29.53 -9.67 -10.56
CA CYS A 373 29.22 -9.13 -11.88
C CYS A 373 29.14 -10.20 -12.97
N GLY A 374 29.74 -11.37 -12.77
CA GLY A 374 29.87 -12.44 -13.77
C GLY A 374 31.04 -12.21 -14.72
N GLU A 375 31.09 -12.97 -15.80
CA GLU A 375 32.10 -12.83 -16.86
C GLU A 375 31.76 -11.65 -17.80
N ASN A 376 30.50 -11.54 -18.22
CA ASN A 376 30.06 -10.52 -19.17
C ASN A 376 29.72 -9.20 -18.45
N ARG A 377 30.33 -8.08 -18.86
CA ARG A 377 30.06 -6.72 -18.36
C ARG A 377 29.06 -5.99 -19.23
N THR A 378 29.19 -6.13 -20.55
CA THR A 378 28.31 -5.50 -21.54
C THR A 378 27.51 -6.58 -22.26
N ILE A 379 26.19 -6.56 -22.09
CA ILE A 379 25.27 -7.53 -22.69
C ILE A 379 24.23 -6.78 -23.51
N THR A 380 23.95 -7.23 -24.73
CA THR A 380 22.90 -6.67 -25.56
C THR A 380 21.82 -7.68 -25.90
N PHE A 381 20.57 -7.24 -25.93
CA PHE A 381 19.44 -7.99 -26.45
C PHE A 381 18.88 -7.24 -27.65
N SER A 382 18.99 -7.80 -28.85
CA SER A 382 18.63 -7.10 -30.07
C SER A 382 17.76 -7.95 -30.99
N HIS A 383 16.96 -7.28 -31.81
CA HIS A 383 16.15 -7.93 -32.84
C HIS A 383 17.03 -8.52 -33.94
N GLN A 384 18.06 -7.77 -34.34
CA GLN A 384 18.98 -8.10 -35.41
C GLN A 384 20.44 -8.20 -34.96
N HIS A 385 21.24 -8.88 -35.77
CA HIS A 385 22.68 -9.01 -35.61
C HIS A 385 23.39 -7.68 -35.93
N TYR A 386 24.49 -7.44 -35.23
CA TYR A 386 25.42 -6.34 -35.48
C TYR A 386 26.84 -6.78 -35.10
N ASN A 387 27.84 -6.36 -35.87
CA ASN A 387 29.20 -6.90 -35.86
C ASN A 387 30.23 -5.88 -35.40
N ASN A 388 30.10 -4.62 -35.76
CA ASN A 388 31.17 -3.63 -35.65
C ASN A 388 31.36 -3.10 -34.23
N THR A 389 30.34 -3.20 -33.38
CA THR A 389 30.42 -2.78 -31.97
C THR A 389 30.67 -3.99 -31.06
N HIS A 390 31.64 -3.85 -30.14
CA HIS A 390 31.95 -4.88 -29.15
C HIS A 390 30.88 -4.95 -28.05
N ALA A 391 30.43 -6.16 -27.72
CA ALA A 391 29.70 -6.47 -26.51
C ALA A 391 30.13 -7.87 -26.07
N ASP A 392 30.34 -8.07 -24.76
CA ASP A 392 30.82 -9.35 -24.24
C ASP A 392 29.82 -10.49 -24.52
N GLN A 393 28.52 -10.16 -24.57
CA GLN A 393 27.49 -11.09 -24.99
C GLN A 393 26.39 -10.43 -25.83
N LYS A 394 26.16 -10.98 -27.03
CA LYS A 394 25.10 -10.54 -27.95
C LYS A 394 23.98 -11.58 -28.00
N ILE A 395 22.77 -11.21 -27.55
CA ILE A 395 21.60 -12.09 -27.50
C ILE A 395 20.59 -11.63 -28.55
N ILE A 396 20.51 -12.37 -29.65
CA ILE A 396 19.59 -12.04 -30.75
C ILE A 396 18.25 -12.71 -30.52
N SER A 397 17.16 -11.95 -30.64
CA SER A 397 15.80 -12.46 -30.46
C SER A 397 14.75 -11.55 -31.08
N SER A 398 13.73 -12.15 -31.69
CA SER A 398 12.52 -11.42 -32.14
C SER A 398 11.75 -10.73 -31.01
N ARG A 399 12.01 -11.06 -29.74
CA ARG A 399 11.42 -10.40 -28.56
C ARG A 399 12.50 -10.07 -27.52
N PRO A 400 13.34 -9.04 -27.76
CA PRO A 400 14.46 -8.70 -26.88
C PRO A 400 14.05 -8.50 -25.42
N ILE A 401 12.95 -7.77 -25.19
CA ILE A 401 12.43 -7.49 -23.85
C ILE A 401 12.14 -8.76 -23.04
N ARG A 402 11.64 -9.81 -23.70
CA ARG A 402 11.34 -11.09 -23.04
C ARG A 402 12.61 -11.83 -22.64
N LYS A 403 13.65 -11.78 -23.46
CA LYS A 403 14.95 -12.36 -23.15
C LYS A 403 15.65 -11.58 -22.03
N PHE A 404 15.62 -10.25 -22.08
CA PHE A 404 16.16 -9.38 -21.04
C PHE A 404 15.50 -9.63 -19.67
N VAL A 405 14.16 -9.65 -19.60
CA VAL A 405 13.46 -9.91 -18.34
C VAL A 405 13.69 -11.33 -17.83
N LYS A 406 13.73 -12.34 -18.71
CA LYS A 406 14.10 -13.71 -18.31
C LYS A 406 15.51 -13.76 -17.71
N TRP A 407 16.47 -13.12 -18.38
CA TRP A 407 17.85 -13.06 -17.93
C TRP A 407 17.96 -12.41 -16.54
N LEU A 408 17.30 -11.26 -16.35
CA LEU A 408 17.26 -10.58 -15.06
C LEU A 408 16.68 -11.45 -13.94
N LEU A 409 15.57 -12.15 -14.21
CA LEU A 409 14.82 -12.91 -13.21
C LEU A 409 15.42 -14.29 -12.91
N PHE A 410 16.02 -14.96 -13.89
CA PHE A 410 16.35 -16.38 -13.79
C PHE A 410 17.82 -16.71 -13.99
N ASP A 411 18.55 -15.94 -14.80
CA ASP A 411 19.92 -16.28 -15.20
C ASP A 411 20.96 -15.59 -14.30
N LEU A 412 20.62 -14.42 -13.74
CA LEU A 412 21.48 -13.75 -12.77
C LEU A 412 21.62 -14.54 -11.47
N SER A 413 22.84 -14.56 -10.92
CA SER A 413 23.11 -15.17 -9.61
C SER A 413 22.23 -14.55 -8.52
N LYS A 414 21.43 -15.40 -7.88
CA LYS A 414 20.48 -15.09 -6.80
C LYS A 414 21.14 -14.89 -5.43
N LYS A 415 22.48 -14.93 -5.38
CA LYS A 415 23.26 -14.70 -4.14
C LYS A 415 23.28 -13.21 -3.75
N TYR A 416 23.12 -12.32 -4.72
CA TYR A 416 23.25 -10.88 -4.55
C TYR A 416 21.98 -10.16 -4.99
N ASP A 417 21.63 -9.09 -4.28
CA ASP A 417 20.62 -8.15 -4.76
C ASP A 417 21.14 -7.40 -5.99
N THR A 418 20.23 -7.01 -6.89
CA THR A 418 20.55 -6.24 -8.09
C THR A 418 19.84 -4.89 -8.03
N ILE A 419 20.56 -3.81 -8.30
CA ILE A 419 19.97 -2.47 -8.51
C ILE A 419 20.16 -2.10 -9.97
N ALA A 420 19.05 -2.04 -10.71
CA ALA A 420 19.01 -1.73 -12.12
C ALA A 420 18.59 -0.27 -12.32
N PHE A 421 19.43 0.51 -12.97
CA PHE A 421 19.21 1.90 -13.30
C PHE A 421 18.96 2.05 -14.78
N SER A 422 17.92 2.81 -15.12
CA SER A 422 17.77 3.45 -16.42
C SER A 422 17.63 4.95 -16.22
N HIS A 423 18.02 5.73 -17.22
CA HIS A 423 18.02 7.19 -17.09
C HIS A 423 16.71 7.77 -17.63
N PHE A 424 15.95 8.44 -16.77
CA PHE A 424 14.57 8.89 -17.06
C PHE A 424 13.56 7.75 -17.31
N GLY A 425 13.98 6.50 -17.10
CA GLY A 425 13.16 5.33 -17.43
C GLY A 425 11.96 5.10 -16.51
N GLY A 426 11.84 5.86 -15.41
CA GLY A 426 10.64 5.86 -14.56
C GLY A 426 9.36 6.26 -15.30
N ARG A 427 9.48 6.89 -16.47
CA ARG A 427 8.35 7.22 -17.36
C ARG A 427 8.35 6.44 -18.67
N PHE A 428 9.36 5.60 -18.90
CA PHE A 428 9.57 4.92 -20.19
C PHE A 428 10.04 3.48 -19.97
N ASP A 429 11.35 3.26 -19.82
CA ASP A 429 11.95 1.92 -19.83
C ASP A 429 11.38 0.99 -18.76
N MET A 430 11.27 1.50 -17.53
CA MET A 430 10.79 0.74 -16.39
C MET A 430 9.33 0.32 -16.57
N ILE A 431 8.53 1.08 -17.32
CA ILE A 431 7.13 0.75 -17.61
C ILE A 431 7.06 -0.46 -18.56
N ILE A 432 7.91 -0.48 -19.58
CA ILE A 432 7.98 -1.58 -20.54
C ILE A 432 8.50 -2.86 -19.86
N VAL A 433 9.54 -2.73 -19.02
CA VAL A 433 10.07 -3.83 -18.21
C VAL A 433 9.03 -4.35 -17.22
N PHE A 434 8.29 -3.47 -16.56
CA PHE A 434 7.20 -3.84 -15.65
C PHE A 434 6.13 -4.70 -16.34
N LYS A 435 5.70 -4.31 -17.55
CA LYS A 435 4.72 -5.08 -18.34
C LYS A 435 5.19 -6.51 -18.54
N GLU A 436 6.43 -6.72 -18.95
CA GLU A 436 6.96 -8.06 -19.21
C GLU A 436 7.17 -8.87 -17.91
N ILE A 437 7.63 -8.24 -16.82
CA ILE A 437 7.70 -8.86 -15.49
C ILE A 437 6.32 -9.36 -15.03
N PHE A 438 5.27 -8.56 -15.25
CA PHE A 438 3.90 -8.93 -14.92
C PHE A 438 3.40 -10.12 -15.75
N LEU A 439 3.74 -10.17 -17.04
CA LEU A 439 3.44 -11.33 -17.90
C LEU A 439 4.13 -12.61 -17.41
N HIS A 440 5.31 -12.47 -16.79
CA HIS A 440 6.03 -13.53 -16.08
C HIS A 440 5.47 -13.88 -14.69
N LYS A 441 4.28 -13.36 -14.33
CA LYS A 441 3.54 -13.66 -13.08
C LYS A 441 4.20 -13.14 -11.80
N PHE A 442 5.08 -12.15 -11.91
CA PHE A 442 5.60 -11.41 -10.77
C PHE A 442 4.76 -10.15 -10.53
N ASN A 443 4.44 -9.89 -9.26
CA ASN A 443 3.77 -8.65 -8.83
C ASN A 443 4.75 -7.80 -8.00
N PRO A 444 5.46 -6.83 -8.60
CA PRO A 444 6.44 -6.04 -7.88
C PRO A 444 5.84 -5.01 -6.92
N GLU A 445 6.58 -4.68 -5.88
CA GLU A 445 6.29 -3.51 -5.04
C GLU A 445 6.73 -2.25 -5.78
N MET A 446 5.83 -1.29 -5.98
CA MET A 446 6.10 -0.08 -6.77
C MET A 446 5.89 1.18 -5.92
N LEU A 447 6.84 2.11 -6.01
CA LEU A 447 6.72 3.46 -5.50
C LEU A 447 6.62 4.43 -6.68
N LYS A 448 5.52 5.19 -6.73
CA LYS A 448 5.17 6.08 -7.85
C LYS A 448 4.68 7.44 -7.36
N SER A 449 4.89 8.46 -8.18
CA SER A 449 4.23 9.77 -8.07
C SER A 449 3.48 10.05 -9.37
N GLY A 450 2.15 10.02 -9.32
CA GLY A 450 1.33 9.96 -10.54
C GLY A 450 1.72 8.76 -11.41
N ASN A 451 2.06 9.04 -12.68
CA ASN A 451 2.50 8.03 -13.65
C ASN A 451 4.02 7.80 -13.65
N LYS A 452 4.80 8.57 -12.89
CA LYS A 452 6.25 8.37 -12.79
C LYS A 452 6.56 7.29 -11.75
N MET A 453 7.24 6.24 -12.17
CA MET A 453 7.79 5.20 -11.30
C MET A 453 9.15 5.65 -10.75
N TYR A 454 9.29 5.68 -9.42
CA TYR A 454 10.54 6.04 -8.75
C TYR A 454 11.36 4.79 -8.44
N GLU A 455 10.68 3.74 -7.98
CA GLU A 455 11.30 2.47 -7.63
C GLU A 455 10.34 1.31 -7.89
N MET A 456 10.87 0.20 -8.40
CA MET A 456 10.15 -1.06 -8.55
C MET A 456 10.99 -2.19 -7.97
N LYS A 457 10.45 -2.94 -7.01
CA LYS A 457 11.12 -4.06 -6.34
C LYS A 457 10.48 -5.39 -6.70
N VAL A 458 11.27 -6.27 -7.30
CA VAL A 458 10.89 -7.65 -7.60
C VAL A 458 11.63 -8.58 -6.64
N LYS A 459 10.89 -9.35 -5.85
CA LYS A 459 11.49 -10.41 -5.01
C LYS A 459 11.57 -11.71 -5.80
N VAL A 460 12.78 -12.24 -5.94
CA VAL A 460 13.04 -13.53 -6.59
C VAL A 460 13.71 -14.41 -5.56
N GLU A 461 13.00 -15.42 -5.05
CA GLU A 461 13.50 -16.32 -3.99
C GLU A 461 14.13 -15.59 -2.79
N LYS A 462 15.48 -15.53 -2.73
CA LYS A 462 16.27 -14.92 -1.65
C LYS A 462 16.86 -13.55 -2.00
N ASN A 463 16.83 -13.13 -3.26
CA ASN A 463 17.34 -11.82 -3.69
C ASN A 463 16.21 -10.88 -4.13
N THR A 464 16.53 -9.58 -4.13
CA THR A 464 15.64 -8.54 -4.65
C THR A 464 16.30 -7.82 -5.82
N ILE A 465 15.54 -7.65 -6.90
CA ILE A 465 15.89 -6.79 -8.03
C ILE A 465 15.15 -5.46 -7.83
N ILE A 466 15.89 -4.36 -7.81
CA ILE A 466 15.40 -3.02 -7.51
C ILE A 466 15.66 -2.15 -8.74
N PHE A 467 14.61 -1.75 -9.44
CA PHE A 467 14.72 -0.79 -10.55
C PHE A 467 14.58 0.63 -10.02
N ARG A 468 15.44 1.53 -10.48
CA ARG A 468 15.45 2.95 -10.11
C ARG A 468 15.69 3.81 -11.33
N ASP A 469 15.08 4.99 -11.34
CA ASP A 469 15.34 6.03 -12.32
C ASP A 469 16.51 6.90 -11.85
N SER A 470 17.64 6.84 -12.55
CA SER A 470 18.86 7.59 -12.19
C SER A 470 18.68 9.10 -12.29
N PHE A 471 17.72 9.59 -13.09
CA PHE A 471 17.39 11.01 -13.19
C PHE A 471 16.96 11.61 -11.83
N ASN A 472 16.38 10.80 -10.94
CA ASN A 472 16.00 11.27 -9.61
C ASN A 472 17.21 11.53 -8.69
N LEU A 473 18.36 10.93 -8.99
CA LEU A 473 19.64 11.19 -8.31
C LEU A 473 20.43 12.29 -9.02
N MET A 474 20.41 12.28 -10.36
CA MET A 474 21.16 13.20 -11.23
C MET A 474 20.19 13.86 -12.22
N PRO A 475 19.50 14.96 -11.84
CA PRO A 475 18.36 15.52 -12.58
C PRO A 475 18.79 16.39 -13.78
N MET A 476 19.53 15.81 -14.70
CA MET A 476 19.96 16.39 -15.98
C MET A 476 19.93 15.33 -17.07
N SER A 477 20.09 15.70 -18.35
CA SER A 477 20.10 14.74 -19.45
C SER A 477 21.35 13.87 -19.42
N LEU A 478 21.26 12.65 -19.99
CA LEU A 478 22.39 11.73 -20.08
C LEU A 478 23.63 12.37 -20.73
N ALA A 479 23.45 13.12 -21.83
CA ALA A 479 24.54 13.83 -22.50
C ALA A 479 25.16 14.94 -21.62
N ALA A 480 24.37 15.61 -20.79
CA ALA A 480 24.88 16.65 -19.89
C ALA A 480 25.69 16.06 -18.71
N LEU A 481 25.53 14.77 -18.39
CA LEU A 481 26.30 14.10 -17.33
C LEU A 481 27.79 13.99 -17.69
N VAL A 482 28.13 13.87 -18.98
CA VAL A 482 29.52 13.74 -19.45
C VAL A 482 30.36 14.96 -19.04
N PRO A 483 30.03 16.20 -19.43
CA PRO A 483 30.78 17.37 -19.00
C PRO A 483 30.59 17.69 -17.51
N SER A 484 29.42 17.39 -16.93
CA SER A 484 29.13 17.73 -15.52
C SER A 484 29.96 16.92 -14.53
N PHE A 485 30.31 15.68 -14.87
CA PHE A 485 31.15 14.80 -14.04
C PHE A 485 32.56 14.61 -14.59
N GLY A 486 32.93 15.27 -15.70
CA GLY A 486 34.24 15.09 -16.35
C GLY A 486 34.49 13.64 -16.76
N LEU A 487 33.48 12.98 -17.34
CA LEU A 487 33.55 11.56 -17.67
C LEU A 487 34.45 11.32 -18.90
N GLU A 488 35.41 10.40 -18.77
CA GLU A 488 36.24 9.91 -19.88
C GLU A 488 35.48 8.85 -20.69
N VAL A 489 34.46 9.29 -21.43
CA VAL A 489 33.61 8.44 -22.30
C VAL A 489 33.37 9.16 -23.63
N GLU A 490 33.03 8.41 -24.68
CA GLU A 490 32.68 9.01 -25.96
C GLU A 490 31.42 9.87 -25.86
N ASP A 491 31.44 11.02 -26.51
CA ASP A 491 30.27 11.89 -26.59
C ASP A 491 29.11 11.17 -27.27
N LYS A 492 27.90 11.50 -26.82
CA LYS A 492 26.67 10.89 -27.33
C LYS A 492 26.47 11.28 -28.81
N PRO A 493 26.48 10.32 -29.76
CA PRO A 493 26.31 10.64 -31.18
C PRO A 493 24.86 11.02 -31.49
N TYR A 494 24.65 11.71 -32.61
CA TYR A 494 23.30 11.98 -33.13
C TYR A 494 22.69 10.71 -33.72
N PHE A 495 21.47 10.36 -33.29
CA PHE A 495 20.78 9.17 -33.74
C PHE A 495 19.45 9.52 -34.44
N PRO A 496 19.17 8.95 -35.64
CA PRO A 496 17.94 9.22 -36.38
C PRO A 496 16.76 8.39 -35.83
N HIS A 497 16.14 8.87 -34.74
CA HIS A 497 15.08 8.15 -34.05
C HIS A 497 13.91 7.70 -34.95
N LEU A 498 13.50 8.47 -35.96
CA LEU A 498 12.40 8.05 -36.86
C LEU A 498 12.84 7.04 -37.95
N ALA A 499 14.15 6.85 -38.11
CA ALA A 499 14.70 5.79 -38.95
C ALA A 499 14.73 4.42 -38.24
N ASN A 500 14.45 4.37 -36.93
CA ASN A 500 14.35 3.13 -36.15
C ASN A 500 13.07 2.34 -36.50
N LYS A 501 13.09 1.70 -37.66
CA LYS A 501 11.97 0.96 -38.26
C LYS A 501 12.46 -0.39 -38.80
N PRO A 502 11.66 -1.47 -38.67
CA PRO A 502 11.99 -2.78 -39.21
C PRO A 502 12.26 -2.81 -40.71
N SER A 503 11.65 -1.88 -41.47
CA SER A 503 11.90 -1.74 -42.91
C SER A 503 13.33 -1.34 -43.28
N ASN A 504 14.08 -0.81 -42.30
CA ASN A 504 15.42 -0.25 -42.48
C ASN A 504 16.53 -1.17 -41.93
N TYR A 505 16.20 -2.32 -41.35
CA TYR A 505 17.19 -3.33 -40.98
C TYR A 505 17.91 -3.87 -42.21
N GLU A 506 19.18 -4.21 -42.04
CA GLU A 506 20.06 -4.79 -43.07
C GLU A 506 20.17 -3.93 -44.35
N LYS A 507 19.87 -2.64 -44.25
CA LYS A 507 19.92 -1.69 -45.36
C LYS A 507 20.80 -0.51 -45.03
N GLU A 508 21.48 -0.03 -46.07
CA GLU A 508 22.06 1.30 -46.07
C GLU A 508 20.95 2.32 -46.36
N ILE A 509 20.82 3.30 -45.47
CA ILE A 509 19.89 4.42 -45.64
C ILE A 509 20.63 5.75 -45.46
N PHE A 510 20.00 6.83 -45.91
CA PHE A 510 20.50 8.20 -45.76
C PHE A 510 19.44 9.02 -45.01
N PRO A 511 19.49 9.06 -43.66
CA PRO A 511 18.46 9.71 -42.86
C PRO A 511 18.40 11.22 -43.13
N THR A 512 17.19 11.77 -43.16
CA THR A 512 16.94 13.20 -43.33
C THR A 512 17.01 13.94 -41.99
N LYS A 513 17.08 15.28 -42.00
CA LYS A 513 17.01 16.08 -40.75
C LYS A 513 15.76 15.79 -39.91
N ALA A 514 14.63 15.47 -40.56
CA ALA A 514 13.39 15.11 -39.88
C ALA A 514 13.55 13.81 -39.08
N ASP A 515 14.34 12.84 -39.57
CA ASP A 515 14.55 11.57 -38.89
C ASP A 515 15.28 11.71 -37.55
N TYR A 516 16.09 12.76 -37.39
CA TYR A 516 16.77 13.15 -36.15
C TYR A 516 15.92 14.03 -35.23
N LEU A 517 14.66 14.33 -35.59
CA LEU A 517 13.80 15.26 -34.86
C LEU A 517 14.43 16.65 -34.71
N ALA A 518 15.12 17.12 -35.75
CA ALA A 518 15.89 18.36 -35.70
C ALA A 518 15.05 19.57 -35.26
N ASP A 519 13.78 19.66 -35.64
CA ASP A 519 12.91 20.79 -35.31
C ASP A 519 12.54 20.87 -33.82
N GLY A 520 12.68 19.77 -33.09
CA GLY A 520 12.53 19.73 -31.63
C GLY A 520 13.80 20.07 -30.85
N MET A 521 14.94 20.30 -31.52
CA MET A 521 16.21 20.61 -30.86
C MET A 521 16.26 22.06 -30.37
N MET A 522 16.86 22.29 -29.21
CA MET A 522 17.16 23.64 -28.72
C MET A 522 18.14 24.37 -29.66
N PRO A 523 18.08 25.71 -29.78
CA PRO A 523 18.83 26.46 -30.79
C PRO A 523 20.32 26.12 -30.87
N GLU A 524 21.02 26.03 -29.73
CA GLU A 524 22.46 25.72 -29.72
C GLU A 524 22.74 24.29 -30.19
N LYS A 525 21.95 23.32 -29.72
CA LYS A 525 22.07 21.92 -30.16
C LYS A 525 21.73 21.77 -31.65
N ARG A 526 20.76 22.55 -32.14
CA ARG A 526 20.37 22.56 -33.56
C ARG A 526 21.50 23.10 -34.44
N ARG A 527 22.18 24.16 -34.02
CA ARG A 527 23.34 24.72 -34.74
C ARG A 527 24.47 23.69 -34.89
N LEU A 528 24.84 23.03 -33.79
CA LEU A 528 25.87 21.97 -33.82
C LEU A 528 25.42 20.77 -34.66
N PHE A 529 24.14 20.39 -34.56
CA PHE A 529 23.57 19.32 -35.38
C PHE A 529 23.61 19.65 -36.87
N ASP A 530 23.25 20.87 -37.27
CA ASP A 530 23.22 21.24 -38.69
C ASP A 530 24.62 21.18 -39.31
N ILE A 531 25.66 21.63 -38.60
CA ILE A 531 27.07 21.50 -39.03
C ILE A 531 27.42 20.01 -39.19
N TRP A 532 27.20 19.22 -38.15
CA TRP A 532 27.46 17.78 -38.17
C TRP A 532 26.67 17.07 -39.29
N PHE A 533 25.42 17.45 -39.53
CA PHE A 533 24.58 16.83 -40.54
C PHE A 533 25.10 17.12 -41.95
N GLU A 534 25.53 18.34 -42.26
CA GLU A 534 26.09 18.64 -43.59
C GLU A 534 27.36 17.83 -43.89
N GLU A 535 28.18 17.55 -42.87
CA GLU A 535 29.39 16.72 -42.97
C GLU A 535 29.09 15.21 -43.08
N ASN A 536 27.95 14.74 -42.56
CA ASN A 536 27.63 13.32 -42.42
C ASN A 536 26.45 12.84 -43.28
N LYS A 537 25.69 13.72 -43.93
CA LYS A 537 24.48 13.38 -44.72
C LYS A 537 24.70 12.40 -45.87
N ASN A 538 25.92 12.35 -46.41
CA ASN A 538 26.28 11.47 -47.53
C ASN A 538 26.94 10.16 -47.07
N LYS A 539 27.07 9.92 -45.76
CA LYS A 539 27.60 8.67 -45.23
C LYS A 539 26.46 7.64 -45.11
N PRO A 540 26.67 6.38 -45.54
CA PRO A 540 25.66 5.35 -45.36
C PRO A 540 25.40 5.10 -43.87
N PHE A 541 24.14 5.05 -43.50
CA PHE A 541 23.70 4.70 -42.15
C PHE A 541 23.14 3.28 -42.14
N ILE A 542 23.73 2.41 -41.32
CA ILE A 542 23.27 1.04 -41.10
C ILE A 542 22.64 0.99 -39.71
N LEU A 543 21.32 0.80 -39.66
CA LEU A 543 20.54 0.90 -38.41
C LEU A 543 21.01 -0.10 -37.35
N ASP A 544 21.34 -1.33 -37.74
CA ASP A 544 21.72 -2.40 -36.82
C ASP A 544 23.04 -2.07 -36.07
N GLU A 545 24.03 -1.58 -36.80
CA GLU A 545 25.32 -1.15 -36.24
C GLU A 545 25.20 0.15 -35.44
N ALA A 546 24.36 1.07 -35.90
CA ALA A 546 24.08 2.32 -35.20
C ALA A 546 23.36 2.08 -33.87
N LEU A 547 22.39 1.16 -33.82
CA LEU A 547 21.72 0.76 -32.58
C LEU A 547 22.73 0.17 -31.58
N GLY A 548 23.64 -0.69 -32.06
CA GLY A 548 24.72 -1.26 -31.25
C GLY A 548 25.59 -0.18 -30.60
N SER A 549 26.22 0.67 -31.41
CA SER A 549 27.09 1.74 -30.95
C SER A 549 26.38 2.74 -30.03
N TYR A 550 25.20 3.21 -30.42
CA TYR A 550 24.44 4.20 -29.66
C TYR A 550 23.97 3.68 -28.30
N CYS A 551 23.31 2.51 -28.25
CA CYS A 551 22.75 2.01 -26.99
C CYS A 551 23.86 1.56 -26.02
N ILE A 552 24.95 0.99 -26.54
CA ILE A 552 26.10 0.62 -25.71
C ILE A 552 26.74 1.87 -25.11
N ASN A 553 26.95 2.93 -25.90
CA ASN A 553 27.48 4.19 -25.39
C ASN A 553 26.59 4.79 -24.28
N ASP A 554 25.25 4.75 -24.45
CA ASP A 554 24.32 5.27 -23.44
C ASP A 554 24.45 4.57 -22.08
N VAL A 555 24.63 3.24 -22.06
CA VAL A 555 24.83 2.51 -20.80
C VAL A 555 26.24 2.65 -20.22
N GLU A 556 27.25 2.90 -21.06
CA GLU A 556 28.60 3.26 -20.61
C GLU A 556 28.61 4.63 -19.92
N ILE A 557 28.03 5.66 -20.56
CA ILE A 557 27.86 7.00 -19.97
C ILE A 557 27.08 6.90 -18.66
N LEU A 558 25.97 6.17 -18.64
CA LEU A 558 25.15 6.02 -17.43
C LEU A 558 25.93 5.32 -16.30
N MET A 559 26.66 4.24 -16.60
CA MET A 559 27.48 3.55 -15.59
C MET A 559 28.60 4.47 -15.06
N ALA A 560 29.30 5.18 -15.94
CA ALA A 560 30.35 6.12 -15.57
C ALA A 560 29.81 7.25 -14.66
N ALA A 561 28.65 7.82 -15.01
CA ALA A 561 27.99 8.85 -14.20
C ALA A 561 27.59 8.31 -12.82
N LEU A 562 27.01 7.10 -12.75
CA LEU A 562 26.65 6.45 -11.48
C LEU A 562 27.89 6.20 -10.60
N VAL A 563 29.02 5.83 -11.22
CA VAL A 563 30.31 5.64 -10.51
C VAL A 563 30.83 6.96 -9.96
N SER A 564 30.87 8.02 -10.77
CA SER A 564 31.34 9.34 -10.33
C SER A 564 30.48 9.89 -9.20
N PHE A 565 29.16 9.89 -9.39
CA PHE A 565 28.21 10.35 -8.39
C PHE A 565 28.31 9.55 -7.08
N ARG A 566 28.51 8.22 -7.16
CA ARG A 566 28.71 7.38 -5.98
C ARG A 566 30.00 7.77 -5.23
N LYS A 567 31.09 8.02 -5.95
CA LYS A 567 32.38 8.39 -5.37
C LYS A 567 32.28 9.73 -4.63
N GLU A 568 31.81 10.78 -5.32
CA GLU A 568 31.65 12.11 -4.74
C GLU A 568 30.74 12.10 -3.52
N PHE A 569 29.60 11.40 -3.60
CA PHE A 569 28.69 11.32 -2.47
C PHE A 569 29.30 10.57 -1.29
N MET A 570 30.05 9.49 -1.52
CA MET A 570 30.72 8.73 -0.45
C MET A 570 31.75 9.59 0.29
N GLU A 571 32.51 10.41 -0.42
CA GLU A 571 33.48 11.33 0.15
C GLU A 571 32.79 12.35 1.08
N ILE A 572 31.71 12.98 0.62
CA ILE A 572 30.97 13.98 1.41
C ILE A 572 30.23 13.36 2.60
N SER A 573 29.69 12.15 2.43
CA SER A 573 28.81 11.51 3.41
C SER A 573 29.53 10.64 4.44
N ASN A 574 30.85 10.59 4.40
CA ASN A 574 31.69 9.72 5.23
C ASN A 574 31.33 8.23 5.06
N GLY A 575 31.21 7.80 3.79
CA GLY A 575 31.05 6.39 3.41
C GLY A 575 29.62 5.90 3.15
N MET A 576 28.63 6.78 2.95
CA MET A 576 27.28 6.34 2.59
C MET A 576 27.17 5.98 1.11
N ASP A 577 26.75 4.75 0.83
CA ASP A 577 26.47 4.32 -0.54
C ASP A 577 25.12 4.85 -1.02
N VAL A 578 25.14 5.94 -1.80
CA VAL A 578 23.93 6.60 -2.32
C VAL A 578 23.13 5.69 -3.25
N LEU A 579 23.80 4.92 -4.11
CA LEU A 579 23.15 4.05 -5.09
C LEU A 579 22.39 2.92 -4.42
N ARG A 580 22.82 2.48 -3.24
CA ARG A 580 22.10 1.49 -2.42
C ARG A 580 21.02 2.14 -1.55
N SER A 581 21.34 3.24 -0.90
CA SER A 581 20.54 3.80 0.19
C SER A 581 19.32 4.60 -0.27
N SER A 582 19.38 5.21 -1.46
CA SER A 582 18.45 6.27 -1.86
C SER A 582 18.00 6.13 -3.32
N MET A 583 16.76 6.53 -3.60
CA MET A 583 16.21 6.57 -4.96
C MET A 583 16.08 7.99 -5.51
N THR A 584 16.23 9.02 -4.67
CA THR A 584 16.22 10.44 -5.06
C THR A 584 17.34 11.18 -4.35
N ILE A 585 17.82 12.28 -4.93
CA ILE A 585 18.80 13.16 -4.31
C ILE A 585 18.28 13.74 -2.98
N ALA A 586 16.99 14.11 -2.91
CA ALA A 586 16.37 14.59 -1.68
C ALA A 586 16.38 13.52 -0.57
N SER A 587 16.10 12.26 -0.93
CA SER A 587 16.22 11.12 0.00
C SER A 587 17.67 10.91 0.44
N ALA A 588 18.64 11.10 -0.45
CA ALA A 588 20.06 10.98 -0.13
C ALA A 588 20.50 12.05 0.87
N CYS A 589 20.16 13.32 0.61
CA CYS A 589 20.46 14.44 1.51
C CYS A 589 19.79 14.25 2.88
N MET A 590 18.53 13.81 2.92
CA MET A 590 17.83 13.55 4.18
C MET A 590 18.45 12.37 4.94
N ASN A 591 18.86 11.31 4.24
CA ASN A 591 19.56 10.19 4.87
C ASN A 591 20.91 10.64 5.44
N TYR A 592 21.67 11.45 4.70
CA TYR A 592 22.94 12.01 5.15
C TYR A 592 22.76 12.91 6.38
N PHE A 593 21.85 13.89 6.31
CA PHE A 593 21.53 14.78 7.43
C PHE A 593 21.14 14.00 8.69
N ARG A 594 20.23 13.02 8.56
CA ARG A 594 19.75 12.23 9.70
C ARG A 594 20.80 11.28 10.27
N THR A 595 21.79 10.87 9.48
CA THR A 595 22.82 9.93 9.91
C THR A 595 24.02 10.64 10.53
N ASN A 596 24.41 11.78 9.98
CA ASN A 596 25.67 12.44 10.31
C ASN A 596 25.49 13.72 11.14
N HIS A 597 24.34 14.39 11.06
CA HIS A 597 24.16 15.75 11.59
C HIS A 597 23.04 15.90 12.62
N LEU A 598 21.94 15.15 12.46
CA LEU A 598 20.76 15.31 13.33
C LEU A 598 21.00 14.74 14.73
N LYS A 599 20.93 15.61 15.75
CA LYS A 599 20.95 15.19 17.15
C LYS A 599 19.57 14.65 17.59
N GLN A 600 19.57 13.85 18.65
CA GLN A 600 18.34 13.29 19.19
C GLN A 600 17.40 14.38 19.72
N HIS A 601 16.10 14.27 19.42
CA HIS A 601 15.04 15.21 19.82
C HIS A 601 15.25 16.67 19.38
N GLN A 602 16.06 16.91 18.35
CA GLN A 602 16.36 18.27 17.89
C GLN A 602 15.29 18.84 16.94
N LEU A 603 14.70 17.99 16.10
CA LEU A 603 13.76 18.42 15.06
C LEU A 603 12.39 17.78 15.28
N GLY A 604 11.45 18.57 15.78
CA GLY A 604 10.06 18.17 16.01
C GLY A 604 9.34 17.84 14.69
N ILE A 605 8.50 16.81 14.71
CA ILE A 605 7.54 16.54 13.65
C ILE A 605 6.27 17.30 14.01
N VAL A 606 5.99 18.35 13.24
CA VAL A 606 4.80 19.16 13.39
C VAL A 606 3.58 18.36 12.86
N PRO A 607 2.53 18.15 13.68
CA PRO A 607 1.28 17.53 13.22
C PRO A 607 0.68 18.29 12.03
N GLU A 608 -0.19 17.65 11.24
CA GLU A 608 -0.76 18.29 10.05
C GLU A 608 -1.55 19.57 10.33
N ARG A 609 -2.09 19.69 11.55
CA ARG A 609 -2.82 20.87 12.02
C ARG A 609 -1.96 21.82 12.85
N GLY A 610 -0.66 21.58 13.01
CA GLY A 610 0.19 22.32 13.93
C GLY A 610 0.12 21.78 15.36
N TYR A 611 0.82 22.45 16.29
CA TYR A 611 0.77 22.11 17.71
C TYR A 611 -0.48 22.69 18.40
N ASP A 612 -0.98 23.82 17.89
CA ASP A 612 -2.02 24.62 18.55
C ASP A 612 -3.44 24.22 18.13
N ASN A 613 -3.64 23.63 16.94
CA ASN A 613 -4.96 23.14 16.48
C ASN A 613 -5.19 21.65 16.81
N ALA A 614 -4.76 21.21 17.99
CA ALA A 614 -4.95 19.81 18.43
C ALA A 614 -6.42 19.52 18.77
N THR A 615 -7.15 20.52 19.26
CA THR A 615 -8.60 20.49 19.48
C THR A 615 -9.32 20.93 18.22
N ASN A 616 -10.52 20.37 18.01
CA ASN A 616 -11.18 20.36 16.72
C ASN A 616 -12.57 20.96 16.88
N GLN A 617 -12.64 22.24 17.27
CA GLN A 617 -13.90 22.93 17.47
C GLN A 617 -14.50 23.34 16.12
N SER A 618 -15.81 23.19 15.97
CA SER A 618 -16.46 23.51 14.69
C SER A 618 -16.59 25.02 14.50
N ARG A 619 -16.40 25.51 13.27
CA ARG A 619 -16.57 26.95 12.95
C ARG A 619 -17.99 27.45 13.22
N ILE A 620 -18.99 26.57 13.11
CA ILE A 620 -20.38 26.91 13.44
C ILE A 620 -20.56 27.09 14.95
N ALA A 621 -19.91 26.26 15.77
CA ALA A 621 -19.89 26.41 17.23
C ALA A 621 -19.23 27.71 17.65
N LEU A 622 -18.03 28.00 17.16
CA LEU A 622 -17.31 29.24 17.49
C LEU A 622 -18.12 30.50 17.15
N ARG A 623 -18.72 30.55 15.96
CA ARG A 623 -19.61 31.66 15.55
C ARG A 623 -20.84 31.79 16.43
N PHE A 624 -21.45 30.65 16.77
CA PHE A 624 -22.63 30.62 17.62
C PHE A 624 -22.30 31.10 19.03
N LEU A 625 -21.22 30.60 19.63
CA LEU A 625 -20.81 30.96 20.98
C LEU A 625 -20.41 32.44 21.07
N GLN A 626 -19.75 33.01 20.06
CA GLN A 626 -19.49 34.45 20.05
C GLN A 626 -20.80 35.28 20.03
N TRP A 627 -21.75 34.90 19.18
CA TRP A 627 -23.06 35.55 19.16
C TRP A 627 -23.81 35.37 20.50
N TYR A 628 -23.77 34.17 21.08
CA TYR A 628 -24.44 33.85 22.33
C TYR A 628 -23.84 34.61 23.52
N ALA A 629 -22.50 34.76 23.54
CA ALA A 629 -21.78 35.58 24.52
C ALA A 629 -22.26 37.04 24.51
N GLU A 630 -22.40 37.63 23.31
CA GLU A 630 -22.86 39.01 23.17
C GLU A 630 -24.35 39.18 23.53
N GLU A 631 -25.21 38.27 23.08
CA GLU A 631 -26.66 38.37 23.28
C GLU A 631 -27.06 38.20 24.75
N GLU A 632 -26.40 37.28 25.45
CA GLU A 632 -26.63 37.02 26.88
C GLU A 632 -25.74 37.88 27.78
N ASN A 633 -24.83 38.67 27.20
CA ASN A 633 -23.82 39.47 27.89
C ASN A 633 -23.02 38.66 28.94
N ILE A 634 -22.46 37.53 28.49
CA ILE A 634 -21.67 36.59 29.28
C ILE A 634 -20.29 36.35 28.65
N ASP A 635 -19.29 36.09 29.48
CA ASP A 635 -17.99 35.63 28.99
C ASP A 635 -17.99 34.11 28.81
N ILE A 636 -17.47 33.65 27.67
CA ILE A 636 -17.46 32.24 27.28
C ILE A 636 -16.03 31.82 26.92
N ARG A 637 -15.50 30.89 27.71
CA ARG A 637 -14.24 30.21 27.41
C ARG A 637 -14.45 29.18 26.30
N THR A 638 -13.66 29.25 25.23
CA THR A 638 -13.72 28.38 24.03
C THR A 638 -12.33 27.84 23.67
N ALA A 639 -12.18 27.10 22.55
CA ALA A 639 -10.87 26.67 22.07
C ALA A 639 -9.93 27.82 21.69
N LEU A 640 -10.46 29.03 21.46
CA LEU A 640 -9.66 30.22 21.10
C LEU A 640 -9.26 31.07 22.31
N SER A 641 -9.78 30.79 23.50
CA SER A 641 -9.36 31.47 24.73
C SER A 641 -7.93 31.05 25.12
N GLU A 642 -7.16 31.92 25.80
CA GLU A 642 -5.78 31.62 26.21
C GLU A 642 -5.66 30.32 27.03
N GLU A 643 -6.71 29.97 27.77
CA GLU A 643 -6.78 28.77 28.59
C GLU A 643 -7.25 27.51 27.82
N GLY A 644 -7.68 27.65 26.56
CA GLY A 644 -8.29 26.61 25.73
C GLY A 644 -9.68 26.16 26.22
N GLU A 645 -10.22 25.05 25.70
CA GLU A 645 -11.49 24.48 26.16
C GLU A 645 -11.41 23.98 27.62
N LYS A 646 -12.52 24.06 28.37
CA LYS A 646 -12.59 23.53 29.73
C LYS A 646 -12.75 22.01 29.69
N GLU A 647 -11.86 21.28 30.36
CA GLU A 647 -11.98 19.83 30.55
C GLU A 647 -12.76 19.49 31.82
N VAL A 648 -13.82 18.69 31.70
CA VAL A 648 -14.66 18.18 32.78
C VAL A 648 -14.83 16.67 32.64
N ALA A 649 -14.52 15.92 33.69
CA ALA A 649 -14.66 14.45 33.73
C ALA A 649 -13.97 13.69 32.58
N GLY A 650 -12.92 14.26 31.99
CA GLY A 650 -12.19 13.69 30.85
C GLY A 650 -12.72 14.11 29.48
N TYR A 651 -13.65 15.07 29.41
CA TYR A 651 -14.25 15.58 28.17
C TYR A 651 -14.07 17.10 28.09
N HIS A 652 -13.80 17.61 26.88
CA HIS A 652 -13.78 19.04 26.61
C HIS A 652 -15.20 19.49 26.23
N LEU A 653 -15.57 20.69 26.66
CA LEU A 653 -16.83 21.36 26.32
C LEU A 653 -16.57 22.41 25.23
N ASP A 654 -17.51 22.59 24.30
CA ASP A 654 -17.38 23.62 23.24
C ASP A 654 -17.33 25.04 23.83
N GLY A 655 -18.10 25.30 24.88
CA GLY A 655 -18.09 26.58 25.60
C GLY A 655 -18.24 26.40 27.11
N TRP A 656 -17.65 27.31 27.88
CA TRP A 656 -17.71 27.28 29.35
C TRP A 656 -17.92 28.68 29.92
N VAL A 657 -18.91 28.81 30.82
CA VAL A 657 -19.22 30.05 31.54
C VAL A 657 -18.87 29.87 33.01
N GLU A 658 -17.79 30.49 33.47
CA GLU A 658 -17.25 30.26 34.82
C GLU A 658 -18.22 30.72 35.92
N ASP A 659 -18.81 31.92 35.76
CA ASP A 659 -19.72 32.51 36.75
C ASP A 659 -20.94 31.65 37.06
N LYS A 660 -21.48 30.98 36.03
CA LYS A 660 -22.68 30.15 36.12
C LYS A 660 -22.35 28.67 36.30
N LYS A 661 -21.07 28.28 36.23
CA LYS A 661 -20.62 26.88 36.13
C LYS A 661 -21.41 26.09 35.06
N LEU A 662 -21.62 26.72 33.91
CA LEU A 662 -22.46 26.22 32.82
C LEU A 662 -21.59 25.75 31.66
N GLY A 663 -21.79 24.50 31.23
CA GLY A 663 -21.24 23.95 30.00
C GLY A 663 -22.15 24.21 28.81
N LEU A 664 -21.56 24.54 27.66
CA LEU A 664 -22.27 24.73 26.40
C LEU A 664 -21.75 23.73 25.37
N GLU A 665 -22.65 23.04 24.67
CA GLU A 665 -22.34 22.10 23.59
C GLU A 665 -23.07 22.51 22.32
N VAL A 666 -22.36 22.53 21.19
CA VAL A 666 -22.93 22.82 19.87
C VAL A 666 -22.81 21.58 18.98
N ASN A 667 -23.87 20.77 18.99
CA ASN A 667 -23.88 19.47 18.35
C ASN A 667 -24.12 19.57 16.83
N GLY A 668 -23.12 19.17 16.05
CA GLY A 668 -23.28 18.93 14.62
C GLY A 668 -24.24 17.78 14.34
N CYS A 669 -25.33 18.02 13.60
CA CYS A 669 -26.43 17.06 13.47
C CYS A 669 -26.00 15.69 12.94
N VAL A 670 -25.10 15.68 11.95
CA VAL A 670 -24.58 14.47 11.30
C VAL A 670 -23.61 13.68 12.19
N TRP A 671 -22.93 14.36 13.12
CA TRP A 671 -21.92 13.74 13.97
C TRP A 671 -22.50 13.21 15.29
N HIS A 672 -23.58 13.83 15.77
CA HIS A 672 -24.27 13.52 17.02
C HIS A 672 -25.64 12.83 16.82
N GLY A 673 -26.11 12.68 15.57
CA GLY A 673 -27.34 11.96 15.25
C GLY A 673 -28.61 12.65 15.74
N CYS A 674 -28.77 13.94 15.42
CA CYS A 674 -29.94 14.76 15.77
C CYS A 674 -31.26 14.02 15.46
N LYS A 675 -32.21 13.99 16.41
CA LYS A 675 -33.50 13.29 16.24
C LYS A 675 -34.34 13.88 15.10
N GLU A 676 -34.27 15.18 14.85
CA GLU A 676 -35.00 15.84 13.76
C GLU A 676 -34.40 15.53 12.37
N CYS A 677 -33.06 15.51 12.27
CA CYS A 677 -32.38 15.27 10.99
C CYS A 677 -32.15 13.77 10.70
N TYR A 678 -32.02 12.95 11.74
CA TYR A 678 -31.69 11.53 11.71
C TYR A 678 -32.62 10.76 12.67
N PRO A 679 -33.92 10.68 12.37
CA PRO A 679 -34.93 10.14 13.28
C PRO A 679 -34.77 8.64 13.53
N GLU A 680 -34.33 7.88 12.52
CA GLU A 680 -34.17 6.43 12.63
C GLU A 680 -32.81 6.04 13.24
N ASP A 681 -32.85 5.22 14.29
CA ASP A 681 -31.66 4.75 15.01
C ASP A 681 -30.71 3.91 14.15
N SER A 682 -31.21 3.30 13.08
CA SER A 682 -30.49 2.40 12.17
C SER A 682 -29.62 3.16 11.14
N ILE A 683 -29.83 4.46 10.96
CA ILE A 683 -29.11 5.26 9.95
C ILE A 683 -27.62 5.26 10.25
N LEU A 684 -26.81 4.88 9.25
CA LEU A 684 -25.36 4.89 9.34
C LEU A 684 -24.80 6.30 9.11
N LEU A 685 -24.08 6.84 10.09
CA LEU A 685 -23.45 8.15 10.03
C LEU A 685 -22.03 8.05 9.44
N PRO A 686 -21.41 9.17 8.99
CA PRO A 686 -20.08 9.17 8.37
C PRO A 686 -18.95 8.61 9.24
N ASN A 687 -19.16 8.54 10.56
CA ASN A 687 -18.24 7.92 11.52
C ASN A 687 -18.32 6.37 11.54
N GLY A 688 -19.17 5.76 10.70
CA GLY A 688 -19.36 4.31 10.59
C GLY A 688 -20.18 3.69 11.73
N LYS A 689 -20.84 4.51 12.56
CA LYS A 689 -21.76 4.08 13.62
C LYS A 689 -23.20 4.44 13.24
N THR A 690 -24.17 3.78 13.86
CA THR A 690 -25.58 4.11 13.67
C THR A 690 -25.96 5.32 14.54
N ALA A 691 -26.97 6.09 14.11
CA ALA A 691 -27.43 7.30 14.82
C ALA A 691 -27.84 6.99 16.28
N GLY A 692 -28.57 5.89 16.52
CA GLY A 692 -28.96 5.48 17.87
C GLY A 692 -27.76 5.20 18.77
N LYS A 693 -26.70 4.56 18.23
CA LYS A 693 -25.48 4.27 18.98
C LYS A 693 -24.66 5.52 19.31
N VAL A 694 -24.70 6.53 18.44
CA VAL A 694 -24.05 7.82 18.69
C VAL A 694 -24.78 8.57 19.80
N ARG A 695 -26.12 8.65 19.72
CA ARG A 695 -26.94 9.27 20.78
C ARG A 695 -26.73 8.62 22.15
N GLU A 696 -26.69 7.29 22.20
CA GLU A 696 -26.39 6.54 23.44
C GLU A 696 -25.00 6.89 24.01
N GLN A 697 -24.01 7.15 23.16
CA GLN A 697 -22.66 7.54 23.59
C GLN A 697 -22.61 8.98 24.09
N ASP A 698 -23.32 9.88 23.43
CA ASP A 698 -23.40 11.29 23.83
C ASP A 698 -24.18 11.44 25.15
N GLU A 699 -25.30 10.73 25.31
CA GLU A 699 -26.07 10.71 26.57
C GLU A 699 -25.20 10.28 27.76
N ARG A 700 -24.45 9.17 27.63
CA ARG A 700 -23.48 8.73 28.65
C ARG A 700 -22.37 9.75 28.92
N ARG A 701 -21.95 10.51 27.90
CA ARG A 701 -20.94 11.57 28.05
C ARG A 701 -21.51 12.71 28.87
N ILE A 702 -22.71 13.19 28.52
CA ILE A 702 -23.38 14.30 29.22
C ILE A 702 -23.70 13.91 30.66
N GLU A 703 -24.30 12.74 30.91
CA GLU A 703 -24.56 12.23 32.27
C GLU A 703 -23.31 12.23 33.15
N LYS A 704 -22.16 11.87 32.56
CA LYS A 704 -20.88 11.85 33.29
C LYS A 704 -20.36 13.25 33.59
N ILE A 705 -20.61 14.23 32.74
CA ILE A 705 -20.27 15.63 32.98
C ILE A 705 -21.19 16.20 34.07
N GLU A 706 -22.50 15.97 33.93
CA GLU A 706 -23.52 16.43 34.89
C GLU A 706 -23.34 15.81 36.28
N SER A 707 -22.81 14.58 36.37
CA SER A 707 -22.44 13.95 37.65
C SER A 707 -21.40 14.73 38.48
N LYS A 708 -20.75 15.74 37.88
CA LYS A 708 -19.84 16.68 38.56
C LYS A 708 -20.53 17.94 39.08
N GLY A 709 -21.87 18.00 39.02
CA GLY A 709 -22.66 19.16 39.45
C GLY A 709 -22.59 20.33 38.48
N ILE A 710 -22.46 20.03 37.18
CA ILE A 710 -22.37 21.01 36.10
C ILE A 710 -23.61 20.88 35.22
N GLU A 711 -24.30 21.99 34.97
CA GLU A 711 -25.39 22.04 34.00
C GLU A 711 -24.80 22.12 32.58
N VAL A 712 -25.36 21.38 31.63
CA VAL A 712 -24.93 21.42 30.22
C VAL A 712 -26.09 21.80 29.30
N LYS A 713 -25.94 22.90 28.57
CA LYS A 713 -26.90 23.37 27.56
C LYS A 713 -26.45 22.96 26.16
N ILE A 714 -27.30 22.22 25.46
CA ILE A 714 -27.01 21.67 24.13
C ILE A 714 -27.78 22.46 23.07
N PHE A 715 -27.08 22.89 22.03
CA PHE A 715 -27.64 23.54 20.85
C PHE A 715 -27.37 22.71 19.60
N TRP A 716 -28.38 22.48 18.76
CA TRP A 716 -28.20 21.68 17.55
C TRP A 716 -27.89 22.53 16.32
N GLU A 717 -27.01 22.04 15.47
CA GLU A 717 -26.64 22.70 14.21
C GLU A 717 -27.87 23.06 13.33
N CYS A 718 -28.90 22.20 13.28
CA CYS A 718 -30.11 22.48 12.51
C CYS A 718 -30.92 23.64 13.11
N GLU A 719 -30.99 23.74 14.43
CA GLU A 719 -31.67 24.83 15.13
C GLU A 719 -30.94 26.15 14.88
N ILE A 720 -29.61 26.15 14.98
CA ILE A 720 -28.77 27.31 14.68
C ILE A 720 -28.96 27.77 13.23
N ARG A 721 -29.02 26.82 12.28
CA ARG A 721 -29.27 27.14 10.86
C ARG A 721 -30.66 27.74 10.64
N GLU A 722 -31.68 27.31 11.37
CA GLU A 722 -33.01 27.91 11.31
C GLU A 722 -33.05 29.30 11.95
N LEU A 723 -32.37 29.50 13.09
CA LEU A 723 -32.21 30.82 13.71
C LEU A 723 -31.54 31.81 12.74
N LEU A 724 -30.46 31.39 12.07
CA LEU A 724 -29.79 32.21 11.07
C LEU A 724 -30.70 32.65 9.93
N LYS A 725 -31.72 31.86 9.55
CA LYS A 725 -32.69 32.24 8.51
C LYS A 725 -33.68 33.30 8.99
N ARG A 726 -33.99 33.33 10.28
CA ARG A 726 -35.02 34.22 10.87
C ARG A 726 -34.43 35.50 11.44
N ASP A 727 -33.25 35.42 12.04
CA ASP A 727 -32.58 36.54 12.69
C ASP A 727 -31.54 37.18 11.76
N ARG A 728 -31.77 38.45 11.41
CA ARG A 728 -30.84 39.23 10.57
C ARG A 728 -29.57 39.62 11.34
N ARG A 729 -29.68 39.97 12.62
CA ARG A 729 -28.57 40.42 13.47
C ARG A 729 -27.59 39.29 13.73
N MET A 730 -28.11 38.10 14.05
CA MET A 730 -27.30 36.88 14.18
C MET A 730 -26.53 36.58 12.89
N ARG A 731 -27.17 36.72 11.72
CA ARG A 731 -26.55 36.44 10.42
C ARG A 731 -25.44 37.42 10.07
N GLU A 732 -25.64 38.70 10.33
CA GLU A 732 -24.61 39.73 10.15
C GLU A 732 -23.37 39.42 11.00
N LYS A 733 -23.57 39.04 12.27
CA LYS A 733 -22.48 38.64 13.17
C LYS A 733 -21.77 37.36 12.74
N PHE A 734 -22.50 36.33 12.32
CA PHE A 734 -21.91 35.11 11.77
C PHE A 734 -21.05 35.36 10.53
N ASN A 735 -21.40 36.38 9.73
CA ASN A 735 -20.66 36.76 8.53
C ASN A 735 -19.46 37.67 8.83
N SER A 736 -19.52 38.49 9.88
CA SER A 736 -18.41 39.34 10.32
C SER A 736 -17.41 38.62 11.24
N TYR A 737 -17.69 37.38 11.63
CA TYR A 737 -16.77 36.53 12.39
C TYR A 737 -15.41 36.41 11.70
N ILE A 738 -14.38 36.93 12.35
CA ILE A 738 -12.97 36.74 11.99
C ILE A 738 -12.44 35.57 12.81
N ASP A 739 -11.87 34.60 12.12
CA ASP A 739 -11.25 33.43 12.75
C ASP A 739 -9.82 33.79 13.12
N ASP A 740 -9.62 34.31 14.33
CA ASP A 740 -8.30 34.65 14.90
C ASP A 740 -7.54 33.40 15.40
N GLY A 741 -7.98 32.20 15.00
CA GLY A 741 -7.38 30.95 15.40
C GLY A 741 -5.91 30.78 14.99
N PRO A 742 -5.27 29.69 15.44
CA PRO A 742 -3.83 29.50 15.26
C PRO A 742 -3.42 29.57 13.78
N LEU A 743 -2.31 30.26 13.52
CA LEU A 743 -1.75 30.41 12.18
C LEU A 743 -1.58 29.03 11.50
N ASP A 744 -2.16 28.87 10.31
CA ASP A 744 -1.82 27.73 9.46
C ASP A 744 -0.44 27.98 8.82
N ILE A 745 0.60 27.54 9.54
CA ILE A 745 2.00 27.63 9.13
C ILE A 745 2.21 27.04 7.72
N ARG A 746 1.43 26.01 7.33
CA ARG A 746 1.56 25.42 5.98
C ARG A 746 1.04 26.35 4.90
N SER A 747 -0.05 27.07 5.15
CA SER A 747 -0.57 28.06 4.20
C SER A 747 0.45 29.17 3.90
N CYS A 748 1.36 29.49 4.83
CA CYS A 748 2.48 30.41 4.59
C CYS A 748 3.45 29.92 3.48
N PHE A 749 3.50 28.62 3.19
CA PHE A 749 4.34 28.06 2.11
C PHE A 749 3.62 27.96 0.76
N PHE A 750 2.31 28.25 0.69
CA PHE A 750 1.51 28.10 -0.53
C PHE A 750 1.15 29.44 -1.20
N GLY A 751 1.71 30.57 -0.76
CA GLY A 751 1.50 31.90 -1.34
C GLY A 751 2.70 32.41 -2.16
N GLY A 752 2.72 32.15 -3.47
CA GLY A 752 3.64 32.83 -4.42
C GLY A 752 5.15 32.73 -4.11
N ARG A 753 5.97 33.57 -4.78
CA ARG A 753 7.45 33.60 -4.68
C ARG A 753 7.95 34.32 -3.42
N THR A 754 7.24 34.23 -2.31
CA THR A 754 7.63 34.83 -1.03
C THR A 754 7.50 33.78 0.05
N GLY A 755 8.63 33.24 0.49
CA GLY A 755 8.71 32.39 1.68
C GLY A 755 9.04 33.25 2.91
N PRO A 756 8.56 32.89 4.11
CA PRO A 756 8.89 33.62 5.33
C PRO A 756 10.38 33.45 5.66
N THR A 757 11.17 34.52 5.59
CA THR A 757 12.59 34.54 5.96
C THR A 757 12.81 34.65 7.46
N LYS A 758 11.84 35.20 8.19
CA LYS A 758 11.86 35.36 9.64
C LYS A 758 10.42 35.45 10.15
N LEU A 759 10.04 34.56 11.08
CA LEU A 759 8.80 34.69 11.84
C LEU A 759 9.17 35.38 13.16
N PHE A 760 8.59 36.54 13.41
CA PHE A 760 8.69 37.20 14.71
C PHE A 760 7.57 36.60 15.57
N TYR A 761 7.97 35.95 16.66
CA TYR A 761 7.08 35.62 17.78
C TYR A 761 7.17 36.73 18.80
#